data_AF-A0AAW9QX56-F1
#
_entry.id   AF-A0AAW9QX56-F1
#
_cell.length_a   1.000
_cell.length_b   1.000
_cell.length_c   1.000
_cell.angle_alpha   90.00
_cell.angle_beta   90.00
_cell.angle_gamma   90.00
#
_symmetry.space_group_name_H-M   'P 1'
#
loop_
_entity.id
_entity.type
_entity.pdbx_description
1 polymer ?
#
loop_
_entity_poly.entity_id
_entity_poly.type
_entity_poly.pdbx_seq_one_letter_code
_entity_poly.pdbx_strand_id
1 'polypeptide(L)'
;MAYKTPGVYVQEISLFPPSVAEVETAIPAFIGYTERAKLLSESDLKNVPTKIKSLLEFETYFGKAPAISVSEVLLDANNNFLKATFTSNYYLYDSLRLFFDNGGGNCYIVSVGSYAEAIDRDKLKDGIEALKKYDEPTILLFPDAAGLSANNLGDVQKKALVQCAKLGDRVSILDTRNDDPNGVSFRNNIGINDLKYGAVYSPWLKVNYSKNVSYSAIKKNGVLKKGTISVNLSSLTTDTGIQTLIADLEKALADRTKIEGKITDLLAGANSIGSKYETLLSTYKNSQTLANLQAIFAYLYQLAELVDGLLDASTGVKVVAFRGDIQNSIANSLKNVFSEIISNEKELDGKVAADDYTAQWSIDPDPIASGWGGIFAGSSPAASTTAIPADADTDAKKGDALLPNLNKNFTIIDETIKSFIASAAQYARAYEQSLYDSYPVYQNIIKGINDTATILPPSGAIAGIYSLVDNQRGVWKSPANVSLTGVIEPVYNFDETETDDLNIDPNAGKSINAIRAFSGKGTLVWGARTLAGNDNEWRYISVRRFFNMVEESIKKSTYWAVFESNDGNTWVKVRGSIENYLTQKWREGALAGATPKEAFFVKCGLGTTMTSQDILEGRMNVEIGMAVVRPAEFIILKFSHKLQTS
;
A
#
# COMPACT_ATOMS: atom_id res chain seq x y z
N MET A 1 -48.06 -24.53 5.20
CA MET A 1 -49.52 -24.38 5.39
C MET A 1 -50.05 -25.67 5.99
N ALA A 2 -50.83 -25.60 7.07
CA ALA A 2 -51.47 -26.78 7.65
C ALA A 2 -52.74 -27.12 6.87
N TYR A 3 -52.79 -28.29 6.25
CA TYR A 3 -53.95 -28.80 5.52
C TYR A 3 -55.07 -29.14 6.51
N LYS A 4 -56.29 -28.63 6.28
CA LYS A 4 -57.45 -28.78 7.20
C LYS A 4 -58.59 -29.65 6.65
N THR A 5 -58.39 -30.31 5.51
CA THR A 5 -59.41 -31.17 4.88
C THR A 5 -58.79 -32.49 4.42
N PRO A 6 -59.51 -33.62 4.48
CA PRO A 6 -59.05 -34.87 3.88
C PRO A 6 -59.16 -34.79 2.35
N GLY A 7 -58.05 -34.94 1.63
CA GLY A 7 -57.99 -34.93 0.16
C GLY A 7 -56.61 -35.34 -0.37
N VAL A 8 -56.49 -35.55 -1.69
CA VAL A 8 -55.19 -35.74 -2.36
C VAL A 8 -54.67 -34.37 -2.77
N TYR A 9 -53.48 -34.00 -2.28
CA TYR A 9 -52.82 -32.73 -2.58
C TYR A 9 -51.61 -32.98 -3.45
N VAL A 10 -51.52 -32.26 -4.57
CA VAL A 10 -50.30 -32.20 -5.40
C VAL A 10 -49.57 -30.92 -5.03
N GLN A 11 -48.36 -31.08 -4.51
CA GLN A 11 -47.45 -29.97 -4.21
C GLN A 11 -46.24 -30.08 -5.13
N GLU A 12 -45.97 -29.03 -5.91
CA GLU A 12 -44.67 -28.89 -6.55
C GLU A 12 -43.65 -28.51 -5.47
N ILE A 13 -42.94 -29.52 -4.97
CA ILE A 13 -41.73 -29.31 -4.19
C ILE A 13 -40.66 -28.93 -5.22
N SER A 14 -40.14 -27.70 -5.16
CA SER A 14 -38.95 -27.35 -5.92
C SER A 14 -37.82 -28.30 -5.47
N LEU A 15 -37.50 -29.25 -6.35
CA LEU A 15 -36.52 -30.32 -6.13
C LEU A 15 -35.09 -29.85 -6.36
N PHE A 16 -34.89 -28.61 -6.83
CA PHE A 16 -33.55 -28.09 -7.05
C PHE A 16 -32.93 -27.70 -5.72
N PRO A 17 -31.90 -28.41 -5.25
CA PRO A 17 -31.15 -27.97 -4.08
C PRO A 17 -30.55 -26.59 -4.36
N PRO A 18 -30.40 -25.73 -3.34
CA PRO A 18 -29.72 -24.45 -3.50
C PRO A 18 -28.34 -24.67 -4.10
N SER A 19 -27.96 -23.89 -5.11
CA SER A 19 -26.66 -24.03 -5.78
C SER A 19 -25.54 -23.56 -4.87
N VAL A 20 -24.40 -24.25 -4.91
CA VAL A 20 -23.18 -23.72 -4.30
C VAL A 20 -22.68 -22.57 -5.15
N ALA A 21 -22.51 -21.39 -4.55
CA ALA A 21 -21.85 -20.26 -5.18
C ALA A 21 -20.34 -20.35 -4.93
N GLU A 22 -19.55 -20.19 -5.99
CA GLU A 22 -18.10 -20.20 -5.91
C GLU A 22 -17.59 -18.90 -5.28
N VAL A 23 -16.60 -19.03 -4.39
CA VAL A 23 -15.91 -17.88 -3.80
C VAL A 23 -14.78 -17.41 -4.71
N GLU A 24 -14.43 -16.13 -4.59
CA GLU A 24 -13.26 -15.54 -5.24
C GLU A 24 -11.98 -16.29 -4.87
N THR A 25 -11.10 -16.58 -5.84
CA THR A 25 -9.96 -17.51 -5.63
C THR A 25 -8.61 -16.82 -5.49
N ALA A 26 -8.48 -15.59 -6.01
CA ALA A 26 -7.21 -14.86 -6.09
C ALA A 26 -7.37 -13.38 -5.72
N ILE A 27 -7.80 -13.12 -4.47
CA ILE A 27 -7.78 -11.77 -3.89
C ILE A 27 -6.60 -11.69 -2.91
N PRO A 28 -5.45 -11.14 -3.36
CA PRO A 28 -4.29 -10.99 -2.49
C PRO A 28 -4.45 -9.83 -1.52
N ALA A 29 -3.87 -9.99 -0.33
CA ALA A 29 -3.64 -8.93 0.63
C ALA A 29 -2.15 -8.63 0.72
N PHE A 30 -1.78 -7.39 0.34
CA PHE A 30 -0.45 -6.84 0.43
C PHE A 30 -0.28 -6.16 1.80
N ILE A 31 0.63 -6.66 2.63
CA ILE A 31 0.98 -6.07 3.92
C ILE A 31 2.34 -5.36 3.80
N GLY A 32 2.39 -4.08 4.16
CA GLY A 32 3.64 -3.32 4.12
C GLY A 32 3.49 -1.86 4.48
N TYR A 33 4.51 -1.09 4.17
CA TYR A 33 4.63 0.33 4.44
C TYR A 33 4.17 1.13 3.22
N THR A 34 3.53 2.26 3.48
CA THR A 34 2.98 3.16 2.45
C THR A 34 3.43 4.59 2.73
N GLU A 35 3.22 5.51 1.79
CA GLU A 35 3.54 6.93 2.03
C GLU A 35 2.62 7.51 3.11
N ARG A 36 1.33 7.18 3.01
CA ARG A 36 0.26 7.58 3.93
C ARG A 36 -0.79 6.49 4.04
N ALA A 37 -1.78 6.67 4.90
CA ALA A 37 -2.94 5.79 5.01
C ALA A 37 -4.16 6.65 5.36
N LYS A 38 -4.87 7.16 4.34
CA LYS A 38 -5.92 8.17 4.52
C LYS A 38 -7.12 7.94 3.62
N LEU A 39 -8.32 7.94 4.20
CA LEU A 39 -9.60 8.07 3.49
C LEU A 39 -10.27 9.40 3.79
N LEU A 40 -10.59 9.67 5.06
CA LEU A 40 -11.26 10.87 5.55
C LEU A 40 -10.32 11.71 6.43
N SER A 41 -9.60 11.07 7.36
CA SER A 41 -8.66 11.73 8.27
C SER A 41 -7.29 11.06 8.24
N GLU A 42 -6.25 11.77 8.68
CA GLU A 42 -4.89 11.24 8.65
C GLU A 42 -4.76 9.94 9.46
N SER A 43 -4.14 8.92 8.86
CA SER A 43 -3.89 7.58 9.46
C SER A 43 -5.14 6.75 9.78
N ASP A 44 -6.33 7.12 9.30
CA ASP A 44 -7.56 6.35 9.53
C ASP A 44 -7.54 4.94 8.89
N LEU A 45 -6.77 4.75 7.83
CA LEU A 45 -6.58 3.46 7.17
C LEU A 45 -5.39 2.64 7.73
N LYS A 46 -4.67 3.14 8.75
CA LYS A 46 -3.52 2.42 9.32
C LYS A 46 -3.98 1.13 10.01
N ASN A 47 -3.37 0.00 9.64
CA ASN A 47 -3.77 -1.35 10.06
C ASN A 47 -5.24 -1.71 9.75
N VAL A 48 -5.87 -1.01 8.80
CA VAL A 48 -7.22 -1.30 8.33
C VAL A 48 -7.12 -1.91 6.92
N PRO A 49 -7.35 -3.22 6.76
CA PRO A 49 -7.40 -3.84 5.44
C PRO A 49 -8.39 -3.14 4.53
N THR A 50 -7.89 -2.56 3.45
CA THR A 50 -8.69 -1.76 2.50
C THR A 50 -8.62 -2.39 1.13
N LYS A 51 -9.78 -2.68 0.55
CA LYS A 51 -9.88 -3.22 -0.81
C LYS A 51 -9.67 -2.12 -1.83
N ILE A 52 -8.82 -2.39 -2.81
CA ILE A 52 -8.58 -1.52 -3.96
C ILE A 52 -8.73 -2.31 -5.26
N LYS A 53 -8.97 -1.59 -6.36
CA LYS A 53 -9.16 -2.18 -7.70
C LYS A 53 -8.08 -1.75 -8.70
N SER A 54 -7.31 -0.73 -8.37
CA SER A 54 -6.30 -0.16 -9.28
C SER A 54 -5.18 0.54 -8.54
N LEU A 55 -4.06 0.75 -9.24
CA LEU A 55 -2.95 1.55 -8.72
C LEU A 55 -3.34 3.01 -8.47
N LEU A 56 -4.26 3.59 -9.25
CA LEU A 56 -4.74 4.96 -9.02
C LEU A 56 -5.49 5.08 -7.68
N GLU A 57 -6.29 4.07 -7.35
CA GLU A 57 -6.97 4.00 -6.05
C GLU A 57 -5.97 3.79 -4.91
N PHE A 58 -4.92 2.98 -5.14
CA PHE A 58 -3.79 2.90 -4.21
C PHE A 58 -3.15 4.27 -3.97
N GLU A 59 -2.78 5.00 -5.02
CA GLU A 59 -2.14 6.32 -4.89
C GLU A 59 -3.04 7.32 -4.15
N THR A 60 -4.36 7.21 -4.35
CA THR A 60 -5.33 8.06 -3.67
C THR A 60 -5.30 7.84 -2.15
N TYR A 61 -5.36 6.59 -1.69
CA TYR A 61 -5.47 6.28 -0.25
C TYR A 61 -4.13 6.13 0.47
N PHE A 62 -3.13 5.57 -0.22
CA PHE A 62 -1.87 5.12 0.36
C PHE A 62 -0.65 5.90 -0.12
N GLY A 63 -0.81 6.73 -1.16
CA GLY A 63 0.24 7.56 -1.74
C GLY A 63 1.13 6.83 -2.74
N LYS A 64 2.26 7.44 -3.10
CA LYS A 64 3.11 7.05 -4.23
C LYS A 64 4.31 6.20 -3.78
N ALA A 65 5.16 5.86 -4.75
CA ALA A 65 6.40 5.14 -4.51
C ALA A 65 7.29 5.82 -3.45
N PRO A 66 8.04 5.04 -2.65
CA PRO A 66 9.04 5.60 -1.75
C PRO A 66 10.12 6.35 -2.55
N ALA A 67 10.63 7.44 -1.98
CA ALA A 67 11.75 8.16 -2.57
C ALA A 67 12.99 7.27 -2.61
N ILE A 68 13.55 7.06 -3.80
CA ILE A 68 14.73 6.21 -3.98
C ILE A 68 15.96 6.96 -3.46
N SER A 69 16.70 6.30 -2.57
CA SER A 69 18.00 6.81 -2.11
C SER A 69 19.10 6.29 -3.02
N VAL A 70 19.63 7.18 -3.85
CA VAL A 70 20.83 6.90 -4.66
C VAL A 70 22.04 6.94 -3.74
N SER A 71 22.73 5.80 -3.59
CA SER A 71 23.89 5.66 -2.70
C SER A 71 25.19 5.98 -3.42
N GLU A 72 25.29 5.67 -4.72
CA GLU A 72 26.45 5.97 -5.56
C GLU A 72 26.03 6.17 -7.01
N VAL A 73 26.62 7.16 -7.68
CA VAL A 73 26.62 7.34 -9.13
C VAL A 73 28.07 7.45 -9.57
N LEU A 74 28.54 6.51 -10.38
CA LEU A 74 29.90 6.49 -10.88
C LEU A 74 29.98 7.04 -12.30
N LEU A 75 30.92 7.95 -12.52
CA LEU A 75 31.26 8.53 -13.81
C LEU A 75 32.67 8.10 -14.27
N ASP A 76 32.87 8.08 -15.59
CA ASP A 76 34.19 7.88 -16.20
C ASP A 76 35.05 9.16 -16.21
N ALA A 77 36.25 9.07 -16.79
CA ALA A 77 37.17 10.20 -16.94
C ALA A 77 36.60 11.37 -17.78
N ASN A 78 35.60 11.11 -18.61
CA ASN A 78 34.94 12.05 -19.52
C ASN A 78 33.55 12.50 -19.04
N ASN A 79 33.19 12.21 -17.78
CA ASN A 79 31.90 12.50 -17.17
C ASN A 79 30.70 11.72 -17.75
N ASN A 80 30.95 10.61 -18.46
CA ASN A 80 29.88 9.71 -18.89
C ASN A 80 29.42 8.83 -17.72
N PHE A 81 28.12 8.56 -17.67
CA PHE A 81 27.52 7.66 -16.69
C PHE A 81 28.04 6.23 -16.87
N LEU A 82 28.45 5.58 -15.78
CA LEU A 82 28.87 4.17 -15.77
C LEU A 82 27.88 3.27 -15.03
N LYS A 83 27.55 3.61 -13.78
CA LYS A 83 26.62 2.83 -12.95
C LYS A 83 25.99 3.70 -11.88
N ALA A 84 24.82 3.28 -11.41
CA ALA A 84 24.22 3.78 -10.19
C ALA A 84 23.94 2.61 -9.23
N THR A 85 24.07 2.88 -7.94
CA THR A 85 23.65 1.98 -6.86
C THR A 85 22.55 2.66 -6.07
N PHE A 86 21.51 1.90 -5.75
CA PHE A 86 20.36 2.38 -4.98
C PHE A 86 20.17 1.53 -3.75
N THR A 87 19.64 2.15 -2.70
CA THR A 87 19.09 1.44 -1.55
C THR A 87 17.59 1.67 -1.55
N SER A 88 16.81 0.61 -1.79
CA SER A 88 15.38 0.62 -1.48
C SER A 88 15.18 -0.20 -0.21
N ASN A 89 14.40 0.35 0.70
CA ASN A 89 13.97 -0.40 1.89
C ASN A 89 12.55 -0.92 1.71
N TYR A 90 11.70 -0.25 0.92
CA TYR A 90 10.29 -0.60 0.75
C TYR A 90 10.03 -1.06 -0.68
N TYR A 91 9.29 -2.16 -0.81
CA TYR A 91 9.02 -2.89 -2.04
C TYR A 91 7.53 -2.97 -2.36
N LEU A 92 6.63 -2.71 -1.39
CA LEU A 92 5.17 -2.84 -1.55
C LEU A 92 4.61 -2.16 -2.80
N TYR A 93 4.96 -0.90 -3.03
CA TYR A 93 4.44 -0.11 -4.15
C TYR A 93 4.81 -0.71 -5.51
N ASP A 94 6.08 -1.01 -5.72
CA ASP A 94 6.54 -1.57 -6.99
C ASP A 94 6.14 -3.04 -7.15
N SER A 95 6.03 -3.81 -6.06
CA SER A 95 5.43 -5.14 -6.09
C SER A 95 3.95 -5.11 -6.49
N LEU A 96 3.21 -4.08 -6.09
CA LEU A 96 1.82 -3.88 -6.50
C LEU A 96 1.70 -3.48 -7.98
N ARG A 97 2.63 -2.68 -8.49
CA ARG A 97 2.73 -2.43 -9.95
C ARG A 97 2.95 -3.72 -10.72
N LEU A 98 3.90 -4.53 -10.26
CA LEU A 98 4.24 -5.80 -10.88
C LEU A 98 3.08 -6.79 -10.81
N PHE A 99 2.28 -6.74 -9.74
CA PHE A 99 1.03 -7.48 -9.63
C PHE A 99 0.02 -7.11 -10.73
N PHE A 100 -0.27 -5.81 -10.89
CA PHE A 100 -1.20 -5.35 -11.93
C PHE A 100 -0.69 -5.63 -13.35
N ASP A 101 0.61 -5.46 -13.60
CA ASP A 101 1.24 -5.78 -14.90
C ASP A 101 1.15 -7.28 -15.26
N ASN A 102 1.00 -8.16 -14.27
CA ASN A 102 0.94 -9.61 -14.45
C ASN A 102 -0.49 -10.19 -14.33
N GLY A 103 -1.53 -9.36 -14.48
CA GLY A 103 -2.93 -9.81 -14.49
C GLY A 103 -3.63 -9.72 -13.13
N GLY A 104 -3.08 -8.94 -12.22
CA GLY A 104 -3.69 -8.63 -10.92
C GLY A 104 -5.02 -7.89 -11.05
N GLY A 105 -5.97 -8.25 -10.18
CA GLY A 105 -7.29 -7.62 -10.09
C GLY A 105 -7.50 -6.95 -8.73
N ASN A 106 -8.65 -7.19 -8.11
CA ASN A 106 -8.95 -6.67 -6.78
C ASN A 106 -7.94 -7.21 -5.75
N CYS A 107 -7.43 -6.32 -4.89
CA CYS A 107 -6.54 -6.70 -3.80
C CYS A 107 -6.82 -5.89 -2.54
N TYR A 108 -6.37 -6.40 -1.40
CA TYR A 108 -6.37 -5.68 -0.13
C TYR A 108 -5.00 -5.08 0.13
N ILE A 109 -4.98 -3.88 0.70
CA ILE A 109 -3.78 -3.24 1.21
C ILE A 109 -3.90 -3.12 2.72
N VAL A 110 -2.84 -3.48 3.42
CA VAL A 110 -2.68 -3.26 4.86
C VAL A 110 -1.44 -2.41 5.07
N SER A 111 -1.65 -1.11 5.26
CA SER A 111 -0.59 -0.19 5.62
C SER A 111 -0.26 -0.34 7.11
N VAL A 112 0.96 -0.75 7.44
CA VAL A 112 1.41 -0.96 8.83
C VAL A 112 2.24 0.21 9.37
N GLY A 113 2.65 1.14 8.50
CA GLY A 113 3.49 2.29 8.84
C GLY A 113 3.83 3.14 7.62
N SER A 114 4.52 4.25 7.87
CA SER A 114 4.96 5.20 6.83
C SER A 114 6.40 4.96 6.37
N TYR A 115 6.79 5.50 5.21
CA TYR A 115 8.20 5.48 4.75
C TYR A 115 9.20 6.23 5.64
N ALA A 116 8.73 6.94 6.67
CA ALA A 116 9.59 7.58 7.67
C ALA A 116 10.06 6.59 8.77
N GLU A 117 9.48 5.39 8.82
CA GLU A 117 9.70 4.40 9.88
C GLU A 117 10.47 3.20 9.34
N ALA A 118 11.47 2.69 10.07
CA ALA A 118 12.16 1.46 9.70
C ALA A 118 11.18 0.27 9.63
N ILE A 119 11.46 -0.68 8.72
CA ILE A 119 10.65 -1.90 8.60
C ILE A 119 10.79 -2.72 9.88
N ASP A 120 9.68 -2.83 10.59
CA ASP A 120 9.54 -3.55 11.83
C ASP A 120 8.77 -4.86 11.65
N ARG A 121 9.30 -5.92 12.27
CA ARG A 121 8.75 -7.28 12.25
C ARG A 121 7.36 -7.35 12.88
N ASP A 122 7.16 -6.72 14.03
CA ASP A 122 5.93 -6.85 14.80
C ASP A 122 4.79 -6.05 14.16
N LYS A 123 5.07 -4.88 13.58
CA LYS A 123 4.07 -4.15 12.75
C LYS A 123 3.56 -4.97 11.57
N LEU A 124 4.44 -5.70 10.87
CA LEU A 124 4.01 -6.59 9.78
C LEU A 124 3.14 -7.74 10.29
N LYS A 125 3.45 -8.31 11.46
CA LYS A 125 2.64 -9.35 12.11
C LYS A 125 1.27 -8.81 12.57
N ASP A 126 1.20 -7.56 13.02
CA ASP A 126 -0.06 -6.90 13.37
C ASP A 126 -0.93 -6.71 12.12
N GLY A 127 -0.33 -6.33 10.98
CA GLY A 127 -1.03 -6.26 9.70
C GLY A 127 -1.59 -7.62 9.25
N ILE A 128 -0.86 -8.71 9.48
CA ILE A 128 -1.36 -10.07 9.23
C ILE A 128 -2.56 -10.39 10.14
N GLU A 129 -2.47 -10.10 11.45
CA GLU A 129 -3.57 -10.34 12.40
C GLU A 129 -4.82 -9.51 12.06
N ALA A 130 -4.66 -8.28 11.55
CA ALA A 130 -5.78 -7.45 11.13
C ALA A 130 -6.64 -8.11 10.03
N LEU A 131 -6.01 -8.84 9.10
CA LEU A 131 -6.69 -9.54 8.00
C LEU A 131 -7.55 -10.72 8.44
N LYS A 132 -7.36 -11.24 9.65
CA LYS A 132 -8.15 -12.36 10.17
C LYS A 132 -9.64 -12.05 10.30
N LYS A 133 -9.99 -10.77 10.42
CA LYS A 133 -11.38 -10.30 10.50
C LYS A 133 -12.05 -10.19 9.12
N TYR A 134 -11.29 -10.39 8.04
CA TYR A 134 -11.73 -10.23 6.66
C TYR A 134 -11.70 -11.59 5.96
N ASP A 135 -12.81 -11.91 5.31
CA ASP A 135 -13.09 -13.23 4.74
C ASP A 135 -12.75 -13.33 3.24
N GLU A 136 -12.67 -12.20 2.55
CA GLU A 136 -12.32 -12.17 1.11
C GLU A 136 -10.85 -12.47 0.77
N PRO A 137 -9.84 -12.07 1.58
CA PRO A 137 -8.43 -12.30 1.22
C PRO A 137 -8.06 -13.79 1.18
N THR A 138 -7.71 -14.29 -0.02
CA THR A 138 -7.29 -15.69 -0.24
C THR A 138 -5.78 -15.88 -0.34
N ILE A 139 -5.03 -14.79 -0.52
CA ILE A 139 -3.56 -14.82 -0.63
C ILE A 139 -2.96 -13.78 0.31
N LEU A 140 -1.95 -14.15 1.09
CA LEU A 140 -1.18 -13.25 1.95
C LEU A 140 0.24 -13.05 1.41
N LEU A 141 0.67 -11.81 1.25
CA LEU A 141 2.03 -11.46 0.87
C LEU A 141 2.51 -10.16 1.52
N PHE A 142 3.82 -10.06 1.75
CA PHE A 142 4.44 -8.98 2.53
C PHE A 142 5.81 -8.64 1.94
N PRO A 143 5.86 -8.05 0.73
CA PRO A 143 7.11 -7.85 -0.01
C PRO A 143 8.16 -7.04 0.76
N ASP A 144 7.73 -6.10 1.62
CA ASP A 144 8.63 -5.32 2.48
C ASP A 144 9.41 -6.18 3.49
N ALA A 145 8.82 -7.29 3.96
CA ALA A 145 9.47 -8.16 4.93
C ALA A 145 10.73 -8.81 4.35
N ALA A 146 10.85 -8.93 3.02
CA ALA A 146 12.00 -9.53 2.36
C ALA A 146 13.31 -8.75 2.62
N GLY A 147 13.22 -7.48 3.04
CA GLY A 147 14.34 -6.68 3.50
C GLY A 147 14.80 -6.96 4.94
N LEU A 148 13.98 -7.64 5.77
CA LEU A 148 14.31 -7.97 7.16
C LEU A 148 15.39 -9.05 7.26
N SER A 149 16.14 -9.07 8.36
CA SER A 149 17.08 -10.16 8.68
C SER A 149 16.40 -11.55 8.59
N ALA A 150 17.18 -12.59 8.30
CA ALA A 150 16.65 -13.95 8.07
C ALA A 150 15.71 -14.44 9.20
N ASN A 151 16.07 -14.16 10.46
CA ASN A 151 15.25 -14.53 11.63
C ASN A 151 13.92 -13.76 11.65
N ASN A 152 13.98 -12.44 11.44
CA ASN A 152 12.78 -11.59 11.47
C ASN A 152 11.85 -11.88 10.29
N LEU A 153 12.39 -12.12 9.09
CA LEU A 153 11.61 -12.56 7.93
C LEU A 153 10.91 -13.90 8.24
N GLY A 154 11.65 -14.88 8.76
CA GLY A 154 11.08 -16.17 9.13
C GLY A 154 9.93 -16.06 10.14
N ASP A 155 10.03 -15.15 11.12
CA ASP A 155 8.97 -14.90 12.09
C ASP A 155 7.68 -14.36 11.46
N VAL A 156 7.78 -13.42 10.52
CA VAL A 156 6.63 -12.89 9.77
C VAL A 156 5.99 -14.01 8.93
N GLN A 157 6.82 -14.80 8.23
CA GLN A 157 6.36 -15.90 7.39
C GLN A 157 5.67 -17.00 8.19
N LYS A 158 6.22 -17.40 9.35
CA LYS A 158 5.57 -18.35 10.27
C LYS A 158 4.21 -17.84 10.75
N LYS A 159 4.09 -16.54 11.09
CA LYS A 159 2.81 -15.94 11.50
C LYS A 159 1.77 -16.03 10.39
N ALA A 160 2.15 -15.79 9.13
CA ALA A 160 1.26 -15.93 7.99
C ALA A 160 0.79 -17.38 7.80
N LEU A 161 1.70 -18.37 7.88
CA LEU A 161 1.36 -19.79 7.77
C LEU A 161 0.38 -20.24 8.85
N VAL A 162 0.61 -19.87 10.11
CA VAL A 162 -0.29 -20.18 11.23
C VAL A 162 -1.69 -19.61 11.00
N GLN A 163 -1.79 -18.39 10.48
CA GLN A 163 -3.10 -17.81 10.16
C GLN A 163 -3.78 -18.53 9.00
N CYS A 164 -3.04 -18.85 7.93
CA CYS A 164 -3.57 -19.60 6.79
C CYS A 164 -4.10 -20.97 7.24
N ALA A 165 -3.36 -21.68 8.10
CA ALA A 165 -3.78 -22.97 8.63
C ALA A 165 -4.99 -22.89 9.56
N LYS A 166 -5.10 -21.82 10.35
CA LYS A 166 -6.22 -21.61 11.27
C LYS A 166 -7.53 -21.29 10.54
N LEU A 167 -7.47 -20.51 9.45
CA LEU A 167 -8.66 -20.09 8.72
C LEU A 167 -9.03 -21.05 7.58
N GLY A 168 -8.04 -21.70 6.94
CA GLY A 168 -8.26 -22.72 5.91
C GLY A 168 -8.70 -22.19 4.54
N ASP A 169 -9.00 -20.90 4.43
CA ASP A 169 -9.52 -20.22 3.24
C ASP A 169 -8.42 -19.53 2.40
N ARG A 170 -7.19 -19.47 2.91
CA ARG A 170 -6.10 -18.68 2.32
C ARG A 170 -4.75 -19.38 2.31
N VAL A 171 -3.84 -18.88 1.48
CA VAL A 171 -2.45 -19.33 1.38
C VAL A 171 -1.50 -18.12 1.42
N SER A 172 -0.23 -18.34 1.71
CA SER A 172 0.79 -17.27 1.67
C SER A 172 1.77 -17.48 0.53
N ILE A 173 2.03 -16.41 -0.22
CA ILE A 173 3.15 -16.32 -1.17
C ILE A 173 4.31 -15.68 -0.43
N LEU A 174 5.44 -16.39 -0.38
CA LEU A 174 6.61 -16.04 0.40
C LEU A 174 7.80 -15.71 -0.51
N ASP A 175 8.67 -14.83 -0.04
CA ASP A 175 9.92 -14.47 -0.71
C ASP A 175 11.13 -15.00 0.07
N THR A 176 12.19 -15.36 -0.64
CA THR A 176 13.54 -15.47 -0.06
C THR A 176 14.16 -14.09 0.09
N ARG A 177 15.26 -13.96 0.84
CA ARG A 177 16.07 -12.74 0.80
C ARG A 177 16.88 -12.69 -0.49
N ASN A 178 17.19 -11.48 -0.97
CA ASN A 178 17.99 -11.30 -2.19
C ASN A 178 19.40 -11.92 -2.09
N ASP A 179 19.96 -11.94 -0.87
CA ASP A 179 21.26 -12.56 -0.56
C ASP A 179 21.18 -14.07 -0.25
N ASP A 180 19.99 -14.67 -0.34
CA ASP A 180 19.74 -16.10 -0.12
C ASP A 180 18.92 -16.71 -1.29
N PRO A 181 19.40 -16.64 -2.54
CA PRO A 181 18.64 -17.15 -3.70
C PRO A 181 18.39 -18.66 -3.61
N ASN A 182 19.30 -19.42 -2.98
CA ASN A 182 19.16 -20.86 -2.76
C ASN A 182 18.28 -21.21 -1.54
N GLY A 183 17.87 -20.20 -0.76
CA GLY A 183 16.92 -20.35 0.35
C GLY A 183 17.44 -21.16 1.54
N VAL A 184 18.75 -21.23 1.76
CA VAL A 184 19.35 -21.98 2.87
C VAL A 184 18.94 -21.35 4.20
N SER A 185 19.07 -20.03 4.32
CA SER A 185 18.66 -19.31 5.53
C SER A 185 17.14 -19.33 5.72
N PHE A 186 16.38 -19.23 4.62
CA PHE A 186 14.93 -19.36 4.61
C PHE A 186 14.48 -20.70 5.20
N ARG A 187 15.04 -21.81 4.71
CA ARG A 187 14.68 -23.18 5.16
C ARG A 187 14.96 -23.38 6.65
N ASN A 188 16.03 -22.79 7.18
CA ASN A 188 16.35 -22.87 8.61
C ASN A 188 15.36 -22.09 9.50
N ASN A 189 14.75 -21.01 8.98
CA ASN A 189 13.94 -20.08 9.79
C ASN A 189 12.42 -20.30 9.68
N ILE A 190 11.93 -20.87 8.58
CA ILE A 190 10.48 -21.02 8.32
C ILE A 190 9.79 -22.08 9.23
N GLY A 191 10.56 -22.96 9.89
CA GLY A 191 10.00 -24.03 10.72
C GLY A 191 9.37 -25.17 9.91
N ILE A 192 8.62 -26.07 10.55
CA ILE A 192 8.05 -27.30 9.94
C ILE A 192 6.52 -27.37 9.97
N ASN A 193 5.87 -26.38 10.58
CA ASN A 193 4.42 -26.36 10.75
C ASN A 193 3.75 -25.71 9.55
N ASP A 194 2.54 -26.17 9.22
CA ASP A 194 1.60 -25.51 8.29
C ASP A 194 2.15 -25.29 6.86
N LEU A 195 3.18 -26.04 6.47
CA LEU A 195 3.91 -25.87 5.21
C LEU A 195 3.03 -25.94 3.96
N LYS A 196 1.94 -26.72 4.01
CA LYS A 196 1.00 -26.84 2.88
C LYS A 196 0.29 -25.53 2.52
N TYR A 197 0.25 -24.56 3.43
CA TYR A 197 -0.40 -23.27 3.20
C TYR A 197 0.54 -22.19 2.68
N GLY A 198 1.82 -22.49 2.43
CA GLY A 198 2.81 -21.56 1.89
C GLY A 198 3.37 -22.02 0.56
N ALA A 199 3.70 -21.08 -0.31
CA ALA A 199 4.55 -21.30 -1.48
C ALA A 199 5.60 -20.18 -1.53
N VAL A 200 6.87 -20.55 -1.70
CA VAL A 200 7.98 -19.61 -1.78
C VAL A 200 8.55 -19.57 -3.19
N TYR A 201 8.97 -18.38 -3.63
CA TYR A 201 9.51 -18.15 -4.97
C TYR A 201 10.87 -17.46 -4.88
N SER A 202 11.80 -17.90 -5.74
CA SER A 202 13.17 -17.38 -5.83
C SER A 202 13.63 -17.43 -7.30
N PRO A 203 14.47 -16.50 -7.79
CA PRO A 203 15.10 -15.41 -7.06
C PRO A 203 14.31 -14.10 -7.21
N TRP A 204 14.88 -13.01 -6.68
CA TRP A 204 14.39 -11.66 -6.93
C TRP A 204 14.48 -11.31 -8.41
N LEU A 205 13.71 -10.30 -8.83
CA LEU A 205 13.48 -9.94 -10.22
C LEU A 205 14.10 -8.58 -10.53
N LYS A 206 14.76 -8.46 -11.69
CA LYS A 206 15.17 -7.18 -12.26
C LYS A 206 14.04 -6.64 -13.12
N VAL A 207 13.56 -5.44 -12.81
CA VAL A 207 12.48 -4.75 -13.54
C VAL A 207 12.93 -3.39 -14.03
N ASN A 208 12.32 -2.93 -15.13
CA ASN A 208 12.59 -1.61 -15.70
C ASN A 208 11.49 -0.60 -15.34
N TYR A 209 11.39 -0.28 -14.05
CA TYR A 209 10.50 0.79 -13.61
C TYR A 209 11.25 2.12 -13.52
N SER A 210 10.64 3.15 -14.12
CA SER A 210 11.10 4.54 -13.98
C SER A 210 11.14 4.92 -12.51
N LYS A 211 12.26 5.52 -12.10
CA LYS A 211 12.59 5.85 -10.71
C LYS A 211 12.26 7.30 -10.37
N ASN A 212 11.88 8.11 -11.37
CA ASN A 212 11.57 9.54 -11.24
C ASN A 212 12.60 10.29 -10.37
N VAL A 213 13.88 10.01 -10.61
CA VAL A 213 14.99 10.58 -9.81
C VAL A 213 15.21 12.04 -10.18
N SER A 214 15.30 12.89 -9.16
CA SER A 214 15.60 14.31 -9.30
C SER A 214 17.02 14.68 -8.87
N TYR A 215 17.44 15.91 -9.16
CA TYR A 215 18.71 16.50 -8.71
C TYR A 215 18.91 16.33 -7.21
N SER A 216 17.83 16.41 -6.43
CA SER A 216 17.86 16.24 -4.98
C SER A 216 18.46 14.90 -4.51
N ALA A 217 18.35 13.85 -5.34
CA ALA A 217 18.87 12.53 -5.02
C ALA A 217 20.38 12.41 -5.29
N ILE A 218 20.91 13.14 -6.26
CA ILE A 218 22.32 13.07 -6.67
C ILE A 218 23.20 14.14 -6.02
N LYS A 219 22.63 15.24 -5.53
CA LYS A 219 23.38 16.37 -4.94
C LYS A 219 24.03 16.06 -3.59
N LYS A 220 23.68 14.93 -2.96
CA LYS A 220 24.22 14.57 -1.64
C LYS A 220 25.71 14.30 -1.75
N ASN A 221 26.49 14.87 -0.83
CA ASN A 221 27.94 14.70 -0.83
C ASN A 221 28.32 13.21 -0.78
N GLY A 222 29.22 12.79 -1.66
CA GLY A 222 29.67 11.41 -1.77
C GLY A 222 28.83 10.50 -2.66
N VAL A 223 27.68 10.97 -3.18
CA VAL A 223 26.87 10.18 -4.12
C VAL A 223 27.50 10.18 -5.51
N LEU A 224 27.80 11.36 -6.06
CA LEU A 224 28.42 11.46 -7.38
C LEU A 224 29.94 11.30 -7.28
N LYS A 225 30.48 10.33 -8.01
CA LYS A 225 31.91 9.98 -7.98
C LYS A 225 32.52 9.87 -9.36
N LYS A 226 33.79 10.25 -9.46
CA LYS A 226 34.65 10.01 -10.62
C LYS A 226 35.81 9.12 -10.19
N GLY A 227 35.75 7.84 -10.55
CA GLY A 227 36.57 6.82 -9.90
C GLY A 227 36.28 6.75 -8.40
N THR A 228 37.27 7.00 -7.55
CA THR A 228 37.13 7.01 -6.08
C THR A 228 36.87 8.40 -5.50
N ILE A 229 36.89 9.46 -6.32
CA ILE A 229 36.80 10.85 -5.88
C ILE A 229 35.34 11.33 -5.93
N SER A 230 34.83 11.82 -4.79
CA SER A 230 33.53 12.49 -4.72
C SER A 230 33.58 13.85 -5.41
N VAL A 231 32.59 14.13 -6.25
CA VAL A 231 32.47 15.36 -7.06
C VAL A 231 31.08 15.94 -6.94
N ASN A 232 30.92 17.25 -7.17
CA ASN A 232 29.61 17.90 -7.26
C ASN A 232 29.23 18.12 -8.72
N LEU A 233 27.93 18.21 -9.02
CA LEU A 233 27.47 18.42 -10.39
C LEU A 233 28.02 19.72 -11.01
N SER A 234 28.14 20.78 -10.20
CA SER A 234 28.69 22.08 -10.61
C SER A 234 30.18 22.02 -10.95
N SER A 235 30.95 21.10 -10.36
CA SER A 235 32.38 20.94 -10.67
C SER A 235 32.65 20.17 -11.97
N LEU A 236 31.61 19.60 -12.59
CA LEU A 236 31.73 18.85 -13.83
C LEU A 236 31.62 19.72 -15.10
N THR A 237 31.36 21.02 -14.93
CA THR A 237 31.25 21.99 -16.02
C THR A 237 32.00 23.29 -15.69
N THR A 238 32.51 23.94 -16.72
CA THR A 238 33.11 25.29 -16.67
C THR A 238 32.17 26.37 -17.19
N ASP A 239 30.99 25.99 -17.70
CA ASP A 239 29.96 26.92 -18.18
C ASP A 239 29.32 27.65 -17.00
N THR A 240 29.52 28.97 -16.94
CA THR A 240 29.00 29.82 -15.86
C THR A 240 27.47 29.87 -15.82
N GLY A 241 26.79 29.77 -16.97
CA GLY A 241 25.33 29.75 -17.04
C GLY A 241 24.76 28.47 -16.42
N ILE A 242 25.38 27.32 -16.69
CA ILE A 242 24.99 26.05 -16.06
C ILE A 242 25.28 26.08 -14.55
N GLN A 243 26.42 26.64 -14.12
CA GLN A 243 26.73 26.79 -12.70
C GLN A 243 25.71 27.67 -11.97
N THR A 244 25.29 28.79 -12.58
CA THR A 244 24.22 29.64 -12.04
C THR A 244 22.91 28.88 -11.94
N LEU A 245 22.53 28.12 -12.97
CA LEU A 245 21.30 27.31 -12.98
C LEU A 245 21.28 26.25 -11.88
N ILE A 246 22.41 25.57 -11.64
CA ILE A 246 22.58 24.62 -10.52
C ILE A 246 22.41 25.36 -9.18
N ALA A 247 23.03 26.53 -9.01
CA ALA A 247 22.93 27.31 -7.79
C ALA A 247 21.49 27.80 -7.53
N ASP A 248 20.75 28.19 -8.55
CA ASP A 248 19.35 28.62 -8.43
C ASP A 248 18.42 27.44 -8.10
N LEU A 249 18.66 26.27 -8.70
CA LEU A 249 17.99 25.03 -8.32
C LEU A 249 18.25 24.66 -6.85
N GLU A 250 19.50 24.81 -6.39
CA GLU A 250 19.86 24.56 -4.98
C GLU A 250 19.15 25.50 -4.03
N LYS A 251 19.05 26.80 -4.36
CA LYS A 251 18.26 27.78 -3.60
C LYS A 251 16.78 27.38 -3.57
N ALA A 252 16.19 27.03 -4.70
CA ALA A 252 14.78 26.63 -4.78
C ALA A 252 14.47 25.38 -3.94
N LEU A 253 15.36 24.38 -3.96
CA LEU A 253 15.24 23.19 -3.11
C LEU A 253 15.40 23.53 -1.62
N ALA A 254 16.34 24.42 -1.26
CA ALA A 254 16.54 24.86 0.11
C ALA A 254 15.34 25.66 0.64
N ASP A 255 14.74 26.52 -0.20
CA ASP A 255 13.55 27.29 0.13
C ASP A 255 12.36 26.38 0.42
N ARG A 256 12.17 25.33 -0.39
CA ARG A 256 11.13 24.33 -0.14
C ARG A 256 11.30 23.67 1.23
N THR A 257 12.47 23.12 1.53
CA THR A 257 12.75 22.49 2.84
C THR A 257 12.57 23.46 4.00
N LYS A 258 12.92 24.73 3.79
CA LYS A 258 12.78 25.78 4.80
C LYS A 258 11.33 26.14 5.10
N ILE A 259 10.47 26.23 4.08
CA ILE A 259 9.03 26.44 4.28
C ILE A 259 8.44 25.26 5.03
N GLU A 260 8.75 24.03 4.60
CA GLU A 260 8.30 22.80 5.25
C GLU A 260 8.72 22.80 6.73
N GLY A 261 9.98 23.11 7.04
CA GLY A 261 10.48 23.20 8.41
C GLY A 261 9.77 24.26 9.27
N LYS A 262 9.62 25.50 8.77
CA LYS A 262 8.90 26.56 9.50
C LYS A 262 7.43 26.21 9.77
N ILE A 263 6.78 25.51 8.84
CA ILE A 263 5.42 25.02 9.06
C ILE A 263 5.43 23.93 10.13
N THR A 264 6.34 22.96 10.07
CA THR A 264 6.46 21.91 11.09
C THR A 264 6.66 22.49 12.49
N ASP A 265 7.53 23.48 12.64
CA ASP A 265 7.75 24.18 13.90
C ASP A 265 6.47 24.84 14.42
N LEU A 266 5.71 25.50 13.54
CA LEU A 266 4.42 26.11 13.89
C LEU A 266 3.38 25.08 14.33
N LEU A 267 3.38 23.86 13.76
CA LEU A 267 2.37 22.84 14.07
C LEU A 267 2.53 22.24 15.47
N ALA A 268 3.74 22.25 16.05
CA ALA A 268 4.01 21.75 17.40
C ALA A 268 3.40 20.35 17.68
N GLY A 269 3.47 19.44 16.69
CA GLY A 269 2.93 18.08 16.77
C GLY A 269 1.54 17.87 16.13
N ALA A 270 0.89 18.93 15.64
CA ALA A 270 -0.30 18.79 14.79
C ALA A 270 0.05 18.30 13.37
N ASN A 271 -0.90 17.65 12.69
CA ASN A 271 -0.67 17.04 11.38
C ASN A 271 -0.69 18.03 10.20
N SER A 272 -1.39 19.17 10.35
CA SER A 272 -1.53 20.21 9.34
C SER A 272 -2.03 21.52 9.95
N ILE A 273 -1.90 22.63 9.21
CA ILE A 273 -2.39 23.96 9.62
C ILE A 273 -3.88 23.90 9.93
N GLY A 274 -4.65 23.29 9.02
CA GLY A 274 -6.08 22.98 9.21
C GLY A 274 -6.37 22.22 10.50
N SER A 275 -5.69 21.10 10.74
CA SER A 275 -5.97 20.27 11.93
C SER A 275 -5.67 20.98 13.26
N LYS A 276 -4.66 21.86 13.28
CA LYS A 276 -4.36 22.67 14.47
C LYS A 276 -5.47 23.68 14.73
N TYR A 277 -5.96 24.35 13.69
CA TYR A 277 -7.11 25.26 13.79
C TYR A 277 -8.39 24.54 14.25
N GLU A 278 -8.70 23.38 13.68
CA GLU A 278 -9.86 22.56 14.07
C GLU A 278 -9.79 22.11 15.53
N THR A 279 -8.58 21.82 16.03
CA THR A 279 -8.37 21.49 17.44
C THR A 279 -8.68 22.69 18.34
N LEU A 280 -8.21 23.89 17.97
CA LEU A 280 -8.50 25.13 18.71
C LEU A 280 -9.99 25.47 18.69
N LEU A 281 -10.64 25.33 17.53
CA LEU A 281 -12.10 25.50 17.40
C LEU A 281 -12.87 24.52 18.29
N SER A 282 -12.44 23.26 18.32
CA SER A 282 -13.09 22.23 19.14
C SER A 282 -12.93 22.53 20.62
N THR A 283 -11.74 22.97 21.05
CA THR A 283 -11.48 23.42 22.43
C THR A 283 -12.39 24.59 22.82
N TYR A 284 -12.54 25.59 21.93
CA TYR A 284 -13.45 26.71 22.16
C TYR A 284 -14.92 26.27 22.22
N LYS A 285 -15.39 25.44 21.29
CA LYS A 285 -16.78 24.95 21.27
C LYS A 285 -17.13 24.11 22.51
N ASN A 286 -16.17 23.36 23.05
CA ASN A 286 -16.35 22.59 24.27
C ASN A 286 -16.34 23.47 25.54
N SER A 287 -15.65 24.61 25.49
CA SER A 287 -15.54 25.56 26.60
C SER A 287 -15.37 26.98 26.06
N GLN A 288 -16.48 27.72 25.97
CA GLN A 288 -16.58 29.02 25.29
C GLN A 288 -16.00 30.19 26.11
N THR A 289 -14.75 30.06 26.53
CA THR A 289 -14.03 31.10 27.30
C THR A 289 -13.31 32.07 26.39
N LEU A 290 -13.11 33.31 26.87
CA LEU A 290 -12.31 34.32 26.16
C LEU A 290 -10.86 33.86 25.96
N ALA A 291 -10.28 33.10 26.90
CA ALA A 291 -8.95 32.51 26.76
C ALA A 291 -8.87 31.51 25.58
N ASN A 292 -9.87 30.66 25.41
CA ASN A 292 -9.90 29.72 24.29
C ASN A 292 -10.13 30.43 22.94
N LEU A 293 -10.88 31.52 22.92
CA LEU A 293 -11.04 32.37 21.73
C LEU A 293 -9.74 33.13 21.41
N GLN A 294 -9.06 33.65 22.43
CA GLN A 294 -7.77 34.31 22.32
C GLN A 294 -6.73 33.38 21.70
N ALA A 295 -6.74 32.08 22.03
CA ALA A 295 -5.87 31.09 21.41
C ALA A 295 -6.11 30.91 19.89
N ILE A 296 -7.33 31.13 19.40
CA ILE A 296 -7.64 31.11 17.96
C ILE A 296 -7.01 32.35 17.29
N PHE A 297 -7.19 33.53 17.86
CA PHE A 297 -6.55 34.76 17.36
C PHE A 297 -5.02 34.65 17.36
N ALA A 298 -4.44 34.14 18.44
CA ALA A 298 -3.00 33.90 18.58
C ALA A 298 -2.48 33.05 17.41
N TYR A 299 -3.18 31.96 17.10
CA TYR A 299 -2.78 31.08 16.01
C TYR A 299 -2.89 31.74 14.63
N LEU A 300 -3.91 32.58 14.40
CA LEU A 300 -4.02 33.35 13.17
C LEU A 300 -2.86 34.33 13.01
N TYR A 301 -2.48 35.05 14.07
CA TYR A 301 -1.32 35.97 14.02
C TYR A 301 0.01 35.24 13.85
N GLN A 302 0.19 34.08 14.46
CA GLN A 302 1.35 33.22 14.20
C GLN A 302 1.46 32.80 12.73
N LEU A 303 0.34 32.67 12.01
CA LEU A 303 0.36 32.44 10.55
C LEU A 303 0.81 33.68 9.78
N ALA A 304 0.52 34.90 10.26
CA ALA A 304 1.07 36.13 9.68
C ALA A 304 2.59 36.21 9.89
N GLU A 305 3.06 35.94 11.10
CA GLU A 305 4.48 35.87 11.46
C GLU A 305 5.23 34.81 10.65
N LEU A 306 4.61 33.64 10.43
CA LEU A 306 5.16 32.60 9.56
C LEU A 306 5.44 33.15 8.16
N VAL A 307 4.43 33.79 7.55
CA VAL A 307 4.53 34.36 6.20
C VAL A 307 5.58 35.48 6.15
N ASP A 308 5.63 36.33 7.18
CA ASP A 308 6.64 37.37 7.31
C ASP A 308 8.06 36.81 7.39
N GLY A 309 8.24 35.79 8.23
CA GLY A 309 9.51 35.09 8.39
C GLY A 309 9.97 34.33 7.14
N LEU A 310 9.10 34.09 6.15
CA LEU A 310 9.52 33.61 4.82
C LEU A 310 10.22 34.71 4.02
N LEU A 311 9.89 35.98 4.27
CA LEU A 311 10.49 37.13 3.60
C LEU A 311 11.68 37.70 4.37
N ASP A 312 12.07 37.16 5.52
CA ASP A 312 13.28 37.60 6.22
C ASP A 312 14.52 37.51 5.30
N ALA A 313 15.38 38.52 5.37
CA ALA A 313 16.55 38.61 4.49
C ALA A 313 17.59 37.55 4.82
N SER A 314 17.74 37.20 6.09
CA SER A 314 18.77 36.28 6.58
C SER A 314 18.29 34.83 6.55
N THR A 315 17.12 34.58 7.15
CA THR A 315 16.54 33.27 7.42
C THR A 315 15.44 32.89 6.44
N GLY A 316 14.87 33.80 5.65
CA GLY A 316 13.78 33.53 4.72
C GLY A 316 14.18 32.84 3.42
N VAL A 317 13.23 32.77 2.48
CA VAL A 317 13.42 32.17 1.15
C VAL A 317 14.34 33.04 0.28
N LYS A 318 15.08 32.44 -0.65
CA LYS A 318 16.17 33.04 -1.42
C LYS A 318 15.86 33.22 -2.90
N VAL A 319 14.93 32.46 -3.47
CA VAL A 319 14.49 32.64 -4.86
C VAL A 319 13.75 33.97 -4.99
N VAL A 320 14.31 34.89 -5.78
CA VAL A 320 13.83 36.28 -5.88
C VAL A 320 12.41 36.36 -6.45
N ALA A 321 12.12 35.62 -7.52
CA ALA A 321 10.78 35.60 -8.11
C ALA A 321 9.74 35.09 -7.12
N PHE A 322 10.06 34.02 -6.38
CA PHE A 322 9.18 33.46 -5.36
C PHE A 322 8.93 34.43 -4.19
N ARG A 323 9.94 35.19 -3.76
CA ARG A 323 9.75 36.28 -2.78
C ARG A 323 8.76 37.33 -3.29
N GLY A 324 8.83 37.67 -4.58
CA GLY A 324 7.87 38.56 -5.23
C GLY A 324 6.44 38.00 -5.18
N ASP A 325 6.27 36.70 -5.45
CA ASP A 325 4.96 36.05 -5.37
C ASP A 325 4.37 36.09 -3.97
N ILE A 326 5.18 35.82 -2.93
CA ILE A 326 4.75 35.94 -1.53
C ILE A 326 4.34 37.38 -1.22
N GLN A 327 5.15 38.38 -1.61
CA GLN A 327 4.82 39.79 -1.41
C GLN A 327 3.49 40.18 -2.09
N ASN A 328 3.25 39.68 -3.30
CA ASN A 328 2.00 39.91 -4.03
C ASN A 328 0.80 39.25 -3.34
N SER A 329 0.94 38.02 -2.85
CA SER A 329 -0.12 37.34 -2.08
C SER A 329 -0.43 38.06 -0.77
N ILE A 330 0.59 38.62 -0.10
CA ILE A 330 0.38 39.48 1.06
C ILE A 330 -0.44 40.72 0.66
N ALA A 331 0.02 41.48 -0.33
CA ALA A 331 -0.60 42.74 -0.71
C ALA A 331 -2.04 42.59 -1.24
N ASN A 332 -2.31 41.53 -2.02
CA ASN A 332 -3.57 41.35 -2.73
C ASN A 332 -4.62 40.55 -1.93
N SER A 333 -4.19 39.72 -0.99
CA SER A 333 -5.09 38.82 -0.25
C SER A 333 -4.91 38.95 1.25
N LEU A 334 -3.75 38.54 1.79
CA LEU A 334 -3.59 38.39 3.24
C LEU A 334 -3.74 39.70 3.99
N LYS A 335 -3.29 40.83 3.44
CA LYS A 335 -3.45 42.14 4.07
C LYS A 335 -4.92 42.47 4.35
N ASN A 336 -5.83 42.17 3.42
CA ASN A 336 -7.26 42.42 3.60
C ASN A 336 -7.85 41.49 4.67
N VAL A 337 -7.47 40.20 4.62
CA VAL A 337 -7.93 39.18 5.58
C VAL A 337 -7.48 39.53 7.01
N PHE A 338 -6.20 39.83 7.19
CA PHE A 338 -5.67 40.22 8.50
C PHE A 338 -6.20 41.57 8.96
N SER A 339 -6.52 42.49 8.04
CA SER A 339 -7.20 43.72 8.43
C SER A 339 -8.59 43.44 9.03
N GLU A 340 -9.35 42.51 8.45
CA GLU A 340 -10.65 42.07 8.98
C GLU A 340 -10.50 41.37 10.34
N ILE A 341 -9.49 40.51 10.51
CA ILE A 341 -9.19 39.84 11.78
C ILE A 341 -8.88 40.88 12.88
N ILE A 342 -8.00 41.86 12.59
CA ILE A 342 -7.60 42.91 13.54
C ILE A 342 -8.81 43.78 13.91
N SER A 343 -9.61 44.20 12.93
CA SER A 343 -10.83 44.96 13.18
C SER A 343 -11.82 44.21 14.07
N ASN A 344 -12.00 42.91 13.85
CA ASN A 344 -12.91 42.07 14.63
C ASN A 344 -12.38 41.83 16.06
N GLU A 345 -11.08 41.61 16.23
CA GLU A 345 -10.47 41.46 17.56
C GLU A 345 -10.59 42.76 18.37
N LYS A 346 -10.38 43.92 17.75
CA LYS A 346 -10.57 45.22 18.41
C LYS A 346 -12.02 45.49 18.80
N GLU A 347 -12.99 45.03 17.98
CA GLU A 347 -14.41 45.11 18.35
C GLU A 347 -14.71 44.24 19.59
N LEU A 348 -14.12 43.05 19.68
CA LEU A 348 -14.25 42.17 20.83
C LEU A 348 -13.67 42.81 22.09
N ASP A 349 -12.42 43.29 22.02
CA ASP A 349 -11.69 43.94 23.11
C ASP A 349 -12.48 45.14 23.68
N GLY A 350 -13.11 45.94 22.81
CA GLY A 350 -13.97 47.05 23.22
C GLY A 350 -15.35 46.66 23.77
N LYS A 351 -15.78 45.39 23.66
CA LYS A 351 -17.10 44.88 24.08
C LYS A 351 -17.05 43.90 25.26
N VAL A 352 -15.86 43.53 25.73
CA VAL A 352 -15.65 42.73 26.95
C VAL A 352 -15.25 43.63 28.12
N ALA A 353 -15.24 43.11 29.35
CA ALA A 353 -14.79 43.91 30.48
C ALA A 353 -13.29 44.20 30.38
N ALA A 354 -12.87 45.35 30.91
CA ALA A 354 -11.45 45.69 30.99
C ALA A 354 -10.70 44.60 31.78
N ASP A 355 -9.50 44.23 31.30
CA ASP A 355 -8.61 43.20 31.84
C ASP A 355 -9.02 41.73 31.57
N ASP A 356 -10.19 41.45 31.00
CA ASP A 356 -10.63 40.09 30.66
C ASP A 356 -10.09 39.59 29.30
N TYR A 357 -9.63 40.50 28.45
CA TYR A 357 -9.05 40.21 27.14
C TYR A 357 -7.92 41.21 26.84
N THR A 358 -6.96 40.79 26.02
CA THR A 358 -5.93 41.68 25.50
C THR A 358 -5.74 41.37 24.03
N ALA A 359 -6.00 42.36 23.18
CA ALA A 359 -5.82 42.24 21.75
C ALA A 359 -4.37 41.91 21.39
N GLN A 360 -4.18 40.94 20.49
CA GLN A 360 -2.86 40.36 20.22
C GLN A 360 -2.18 40.91 18.96
N TRP A 361 -2.88 41.68 18.14
CA TRP A 361 -2.37 42.15 16.84
C TRP A 361 -1.10 43.01 16.91
N SER A 362 -0.75 43.57 18.07
CA SER A 362 0.43 44.44 18.29
C SER A 362 1.42 43.85 19.30
N ILE A 363 1.43 42.53 19.48
CA ILE A 363 2.39 41.84 20.36
C ILE A 363 3.62 41.47 19.53
N ASP A 364 4.80 41.91 19.97
CA ASP A 364 6.10 41.64 19.34
C ASP A 364 6.37 40.12 19.20
N PRO A 365 6.79 39.61 18.02
CA PRO A 365 7.18 40.34 16.81
C PRO A 365 6.05 40.66 15.82
N ASP A 366 5.91 41.95 15.49
CA ASP A 366 5.00 42.42 14.44
C ASP A 366 5.52 42.02 13.04
N PRO A 367 4.66 41.52 12.13
CA PRO A 367 5.02 41.35 10.72
C PRO A 367 5.47 42.66 10.05
N ILE A 368 6.64 42.67 9.41
CA ILE A 368 7.28 43.88 8.84
C ILE A 368 7.42 43.88 7.31
N ALA A 369 7.05 42.80 6.62
CA ALA A 369 7.16 42.73 5.17
C ALA A 369 6.35 43.84 4.50
N SER A 370 6.93 44.46 3.47
CA SER A 370 6.37 45.64 2.79
C SER A 370 4.94 45.46 2.30
N GLY A 371 4.54 44.23 1.92
CA GLY A 371 3.19 43.90 1.47
C GLY A 371 2.12 44.13 2.56
N TRP A 372 2.46 44.00 3.85
CA TRP A 372 1.55 44.25 4.96
C TRP A 372 1.22 45.75 5.10
N GLY A 373 2.11 46.63 4.63
CA GLY A 373 2.04 48.05 4.94
C GLY A 373 2.35 48.28 6.42
N GLY A 374 1.40 48.79 7.20
CA GLY A 374 1.54 48.98 8.64
C GLY A 374 0.33 48.53 9.44
N ILE A 375 -0.41 47.51 8.98
CA ILE A 375 -1.64 47.04 9.63
C ILE A 375 -1.39 46.37 11.00
N PHE A 376 -0.19 45.82 11.21
CA PHE A 376 0.26 45.24 12.49
C PHE A 376 0.97 46.24 13.40
N ALA A 377 1.11 47.49 12.95
CA ALA A 377 1.79 48.54 13.70
C ALA A 377 0.90 49.79 13.81
N GLY A 378 1.50 50.99 13.76
CA GLY A 378 0.80 52.25 14.03
C GLY A 378 -0.33 52.64 13.06
N SER A 379 -0.51 51.95 11.92
CA SER A 379 -1.61 52.20 10.97
C SER A 379 -2.67 51.10 10.96
N SER A 380 -2.86 50.45 12.10
CA SER A 380 -3.80 49.35 12.23
C SER A 380 -5.26 49.76 11.96
N PRO A 381 -6.08 48.86 11.40
CA PRO A 381 -7.49 49.12 11.11
C PRO A 381 -8.30 49.56 12.34
N ALA A 382 -9.36 50.34 12.12
CA ALA A 382 -10.33 50.66 13.17
C ALA A 382 -11.08 49.40 13.63
N ALA A 383 -11.64 49.42 14.85
CA ALA A 383 -12.53 48.36 15.32
C ALA A 383 -13.72 48.20 14.36
N SER A 384 -14.11 46.96 14.08
CA SER A 384 -15.38 46.69 13.41
C SER A 384 -16.55 47.16 14.30
N THR A 385 -17.72 47.37 13.68
CA THR A 385 -18.96 47.73 14.40
C THR A 385 -20.11 46.76 14.13
N THR A 386 -19.88 45.76 13.27
CA THR A 386 -20.94 44.88 12.73
C THR A 386 -20.65 43.40 12.95
N ALA A 387 -19.46 43.02 13.44
CA ALA A 387 -19.09 41.62 13.58
C ALA A 387 -19.72 40.98 14.83
N ILE A 388 -19.98 41.77 15.89
CA ILE A 388 -20.67 41.32 17.10
C ILE A 388 -22.01 42.04 17.20
N PRO A 389 -23.16 41.34 17.08
CA PRO A 389 -24.47 41.97 17.13
C PRO A 389 -24.79 42.47 18.55
N ALA A 390 -25.66 43.47 18.65
CA ALA A 390 -25.97 44.14 19.92
C ALA A 390 -26.68 43.24 20.94
N ASP A 391 -27.29 42.13 20.51
CA ASP A 391 -27.96 41.13 21.33
C ASP A 391 -27.02 40.03 21.88
N ALA A 392 -25.72 40.08 21.54
CA ALA A 392 -24.69 39.23 22.12
C ALA A 392 -24.30 39.71 23.54
N ASP A 393 -25.18 39.42 24.50
CA ASP A 393 -25.10 39.86 25.90
C ASP A 393 -24.09 39.10 26.78
N THR A 394 -23.59 37.93 26.34
CA THR A 394 -22.54 37.16 27.03
C THR A 394 -21.28 37.05 26.19
N ASP A 395 -20.12 36.88 26.83
CA ASP A 395 -18.85 36.75 26.12
C ASP A 395 -18.80 35.52 25.22
N ALA A 396 -19.48 34.44 25.61
CA ALA A 396 -19.69 33.27 24.76
C ALA A 396 -20.43 33.63 23.46
N LYS A 397 -21.54 34.38 23.54
CA LYS A 397 -22.29 34.82 22.35
C LYS A 397 -21.47 35.78 21.48
N LYS A 398 -20.68 36.66 22.09
CA LYS A 398 -19.78 37.58 21.36
C LYS A 398 -18.73 36.81 20.57
N GLY A 399 -18.10 35.80 21.19
CA GLY A 399 -17.14 34.94 20.53
C GLY A 399 -17.75 34.05 19.44
N ASP A 400 -18.92 33.46 19.69
CA ASP A 400 -19.66 32.68 18.69
C ASP A 400 -20.01 33.51 17.45
N ALA A 401 -20.34 34.80 17.61
CA ALA A 401 -20.64 35.71 16.51
C ALA A 401 -19.45 35.94 15.57
N LEU A 402 -18.21 35.83 16.09
CA LEU A 402 -16.99 36.01 15.31
C LEU A 402 -16.56 34.74 14.55
N LEU A 403 -16.96 33.56 15.01
CA LEU A 403 -16.51 32.28 14.42
C LEU A 403 -16.73 32.18 12.90
N PRO A 404 -17.86 32.60 12.31
CA PRO A 404 -18.04 32.55 10.85
C PRO A 404 -16.99 33.37 10.09
N ASN A 405 -16.68 34.57 10.56
CA ASN A 405 -15.67 35.44 9.94
C ASN A 405 -14.27 34.85 10.13
N LEU A 406 -13.96 34.34 11.32
CA LEU A 406 -12.67 33.70 11.59
C LEU A 406 -12.46 32.45 10.73
N ASN A 407 -13.49 31.61 10.56
CA ASN A 407 -13.42 30.41 9.73
C ASN A 407 -13.18 30.76 8.26
N LYS A 408 -13.94 31.73 7.73
CA LYS A 408 -13.77 32.24 6.35
C LYS A 408 -12.35 32.77 6.13
N ASN A 409 -11.86 33.59 7.06
CA ASN A 409 -10.53 34.18 6.99
C ASN A 409 -9.43 33.12 7.08
N PHE A 410 -9.60 32.14 7.97
CA PHE A 410 -8.68 31.01 8.09
C PHE A 410 -8.60 30.19 6.81
N THR A 411 -9.72 29.89 6.14
CA THR A 411 -9.72 29.16 4.86
C THR A 411 -8.86 29.86 3.82
N ILE A 412 -8.97 31.18 3.69
CA ILE A 412 -8.15 31.96 2.74
C ILE A 412 -6.66 31.91 3.12
N ILE A 413 -6.34 32.02 4.41
CA ILE A 413 -4.96 31.94 4.91
C ILE A 413 -4.36 30.56 4.62
N ASP A 414 -5.08 29.49 4.96
CA ASP A 414 -4.65 28.11 4.77
C ASP A 414 -4.42 27.79 3.28
N GLU A 415 -5.36 28.18 2.40
CA GLU A 415 -5.19 28.04 0.95
C GLU A 415 -4.00 28.84 0.40
N THR A 416 -3.79 30.06 0.89
CA THR A 416 -2.66 30.90 0.47
C THR A 416 -1.32 30.29 0.90
N ILE A 417 -1.20 29.82 2.14
CA ILE A 417 0.04 29.18 2.63
C ILE A 417 0.30 27.87 1.87
N LYS A 418 -0.74 27.06 1.61
CA LYS A 418 -0.62 25.86 0.75
C LYS A 418 -0.12 26.22 -0.65
N SER A 419 -0.56 27.34 -1.21
CA SER A 419 -0.09 27.81 -2.52
C SER A 419 1.42 28.13 -2.51
N PHE A 420 1.97 28.63 -1.40
CA PHE A 420 3.42 28.90 -1.29
C PHE A 420 4.26 27.62 -1.37
N ILE A 421 3.81 26.53 -0.75
CA ILE A 421 4.46 25.22 -0.86
C ILE A 421 4.44 24.73 -2.31
N ALA A 422 3.29 24.87 -2.98
CA ALA A 422 3.12 24.47 -4.38
C ALA A 422 4.02 25.30 -5.31
N SER A 423 4.08 26.62 -5.14
CA SER A 423 4.93 27.53 -5.92
C SER A 423 6.41 27.24 -5.70
N ALA A 424 6.87 27.04 -4.46
CA ALA A 424 8.25 26.66 -4.18
C ALA A 424 8.64 25.36 -4.90
N ALA A 425 7.76 24.36 -4.91
CA ALA A 425 7.97 23.13 -5.66
C ALA A 425 7.98 23.35 -7.18
N GLN A 426 7.16 24.28 -7.70
CA GLN A 426 7.14 24.64 -9.11
C GLN A 426 8.44 25.31 -9.56
N TYR A 427 8.99 26.24 -8.78
CA TYR A 427 10.29 26.86 -9.09
C TYR A 427 11.41 25.82 -9.14
N ALA A 428 11.47 24.91 -8.16
CA ALA A 428 12.45 23.83 -8.17
C ALA A 428 12.32 22.96 -9.43
N ARG A 429 11.09 22.56 -9.80
CA ARG A 429 10.84 21.79 -11.03
C ARG A 429 11.24 22.56 -12.30
N ALA A 430 10.97 23.85 -12.38
CA ALA A 430 11.30 24.66 -13.54
C ALA A 430 12.81 24.81 -13.75
N TYR A 431 13.57 25.08 -12.68
CA TYR A 431 15.03 25.12 -12.74
C TYR A 431 15.62 23.75 -13.07
N GLU A 432 15.06 22.68 -12.50
CA GLU A 432 15.53 21.33 -12.77
C GLU A 432 15.26 20.88 -14.21
N GLN A 433 14.08 21.20 -14.76
CA GLN A 433 13.76 20.96 -16.17
C GLN A 433 14.72 21.73 -17.09
N SER A 434 14.96 23.01 -16.78
CA SER A 434 15.91 23.82 -17.53
C SER A 434 17.32 23.22 -17.48
N LEU A 435 17.72 22.66 -16.32
CA LEU A 435 19.02 22.00 -16.15
C LEU A 435 19.08 20.70 -16.96
N TYR A 436 18.02 19.91 -16.95
CA TYR A 436 17.90 18.68 -17.75
C TYR A 436 18.04 18.96 -19.25
N ASP A 437 17.41 20.02 -19.73
CA ASP A 437 17.41 20.38 -21.15
C ASP A 437 18.73 21.03 -21.59
N SER A 438 19.38 21.79 -20.70
CA SER A 438 20.58 22.58 -21.04
C SER A 438 21.90 21.87 -20.71
N TYR A 439 21.91 20.85 -19.86
CA TYR A 439 23.15 20.19 -19.42
C TYR A 439 23.19 18.69 -19.74
N PRO A 440 23.85 18.28 -20.85
CA PRO A 440 23.88 16.89 -21.29
C PRO A 440 24.45 15.89 -20.28
N VAL A 441 25.44 16.29 -19.47
CA VAL A 441 26.00 15.40 -18.43
C VAL A 441 24.94 15.06 -17.38
N TYR A 442 24.20 16.06 -16.91
CA TYR A 442 23.09 15.82 -15.99
C TYR A 442 21.99 14.99 -16.65
N GLN A 443 21.65 15.27 -17.90
CA GLN A 443 20.69 14.47 -18.67
C GLN A 443 21.09 12.99 -18.75
N ASN A 444 22.36 12.71 -19.06
CA ASN A 444 22.90 11.35 -19.15
C ASN A 444 22.94 10.65 -17.81
N ILE A 445 23.25 11.36 -16.72
CA ILE A 445 23.18 10.82 -15.36
C ILE A 445 21.75 10.40 -15.02
N ILE A 446 20.76 11.28 -15.23
CA ILE A 446 19.36 10.98 -14.92
C ILE A 446 18.82 9.85 -15.79
N LYS A 447 19.16 9.82 -17.09
CA LYS A 447 18.81 8.70 -17.99
C LYS A 447 19.42 7.38 -17.51
N GLY A 448 20.73 7.35 -17.26
CA GLY A 448 21.43 6.15 -16.79
C GLY A 448 20.93 5.64 -15.44
N ILE A 449 20.55 6.54 -14.53
CA ILE A 449 19.90 6.18 -13.27
C ILE A 449 18.55 5.50 -13.51
N ASN A 450 17.70 6.06 -14.38
CA ASN A 450 16.40 5.47 -14.69
C ASN A 450 16.53 4.12 -15.41
N ASP A 451 17.52 3.96 -16.28
CA ASP A 451 17.81 2.73 -17.03
C ASP A 451 18.45 1.62 -16.16
N THR A 452 18.99 1.96 -14.99
CA THR A 452 19.55 0.96 -14.08
C THR A 452 18.41 0.13 -13.50
N ALA A 453 18.46 -1.20 -13.59
CA ALA A 453 17.35 -2.06 -13.17
C ALA A 453 16.97 -1.89 -11.68
N THR A 454 15.66 -1.88 -11.40
CA THR A 454 15.13 -2.01 -10.02
C THR A 454 15.08 -3.49 -9.65
N ILE A 455 15.49 -3.84 -8.44
CA ILE A 455 15.43 -5.22 -7.94
C ILE A 455 14.27 -5.36 -6.97
N LEU A 456 13.39 -6.33 -7.19
CA LEU A 456 12.16 -6.55 -6.41
C LEU A 456 11.99 -8.01 -6.00
N PRO A 457 11.37 -8.28 -4.84
CA PRO A 457 10.95 -9.62 -4.47
C PRO A 457 9.84 -10.13 -5.42
N PRO A 458 9.78 -11.45 -5.70
CA PRO A 458 8.88 -11.99 -6.72
C PRO A 458 7.40 -12.08 -6.31
N SER A 459 7.05 -12.03 -5.01
CA SER A 459 5.69 -12.28 -4.52
C SER A 459 4.59 -11.46 -5.20
N GLY A 460 4.85 -10.17 -5.49
CA GLY A 460 3.92 -9.31 -6.22
C GLY A 460 3.60 -9.82 -7.63
N ALA A 461 4.63 -10.18 -8.40
CA ALA A 461 4.46 -10.76 -9.74
C ALA A 461 3.69 -12.08 -9.68
N ILE A 462 4.05 -12.96 -8.73
CA ILE A 462 3.44 -14.29 -8.60
C ILE A 462 1.98 -14.19 -8.18
N ALA A 463 1.62 -13.26 -7.30
CA ALA A 463 0.21 -12.99 -6.98
C ALA A 463 -0.57 -12.60 -8.24
N GLY A 464 0.04 -11.81 -9.14
CA GLY A 464 -0.55 -11.44 -10.43
C GLY A 464 -0.75 -12.66 -11.32
N ILE A 465 0.28 -13.52 -11.42
CA ILE A 465 0.20 -14.79 -12.16
C ILE A 465 -0.88 -15.71 -11.60
N TYR A 466 -1.08 -15.77 -10.29
CA TYR A 466 -2.17 -16.56 -9.70
C TYR A 466 -3.52 -16.02 -10.16
N SER A 467 -3.74 -14.71 -10.08
CA SER A 467 -4.96 -14.07 -10.59
C SER A 467 -5.16 -14.33 -12.09
N LEU A 468 -4.10 -14.23 -12.89
CA LEU A 468 -4.14 -14.46 -14.33
C LEU A 468 -4.54 -15.90 -14.67
N VAL A 469 -3.88 -16.89 -14.06
CA VAL A 469 -4.14 -18.31 -14.33
C VAL A 469 -5.53 -18.71 -13.84
N ASP A 470 -5.94 -18.26 -12.66
CA ASP A 470 -7.27 -18.54 -12.13
C ASP A 470 -8.36 -18.04 -13.08
N ASN A 471 -8.25 -16.79 -13.55
CA ASN A 471 -9.22 -16.20 -14.47
C ASN A 471 -9.27 -16.89 -15.84
N GLN A 472 -8.14 -17.38 -16.34
CA GLN A 472 -8.07 -17.99 -17.68
C GLN A 472 -8.36 -19.49 -17.68
N ARG A 473 -8.04 -20.18 -16.58
CA ARG A 473 -7.91 -21.65 -16.56
C ARG A 473 -8.45 -22.33 -15.31
N GLY A 474 -8.90 -21.56 -14.32
CA GLY A 474 -9.35 -22.07 -13.04
C GLY A 474 -8.21 -22.37 -12.06
N VAL A 475 -8.54 -22.33 -10.77
CA VAL A 475 -7.58 -22.47 -9.65
C VAL A 475 -6.87 -23.84 -9.61
N TRP A 476 -7.47 -24.86 -10.22
CA TRP A 476 -6.90 -26.21 -10.31
C TRP A 476 -5.72 -26.29 -11.29
N LYS A 477 -5.50 -25.27 -12.14
CA LYS A 477 -4.30 -25.21 -12.97
C LYS A 477 -3.12 -24.64 -12.18
N SER A 478 -2.00 -25.37 -12.21
CA SER A 478 -0.75 -24.90 -11.61
C SER A 478 -0.24 -23.61 -12.29
N PRO A 479 0.11 -22.57 -11.50
CA PRO A 479 0.59 -21.27 -11.99
C PRO A 479 2.09 -21.31 -12.36
N ALA A 480 2.50 -22.31 -13.14
CA ALA A 480 3.85 -22.48 -13.65
C ALA A 480 3.85 -22.62 -15.17
N ASN A 481 5.02 -22.42 -15.78
CA ASN A 481 5.22 -22.25 -17.22
C ASN A 481 4.44 -21.05 -17.78
N VAL A 482 4.43 -19.95 -17.02
CA VAL A 482 3.81 -18.67 -17.39
C VAL A 482 4.90 -17.60 -17.41
N SER A 483 4.90 -16.76 -18.44
CA SER A 483 5.86 -15.67 -18.60
C SER A 483 5.51 -14.50 -17.69
N LEU A 484 6.54 -13.88 -17.12
CA LEU A 484 6.41 -12.64 -16.37
C LEU A 484 6.47 -11.44 -17.31
N THR A 485 5.55 -10.50 -17.12
CA THR A 485 5.50 -9.20 -17.79
C THR A 485 6.18 -8.14 -16.92
N GLY A 486 6.89 -7.19 -17.53
CA GLY A 486 7.60 -6.12 -16.81
C GLY A 486 8.93 -6.55 -16.17
N VAL A 487 9.34 -7.81 -16.35
CA VAL A 487 10.59 -8.37 -15.84
C VAL A 487 11.62 -8.48 -16.96
N ILE A 488 12.82 -7.97 -16.70
CA ILE A 488 13.97 -8.09 -17.60
C ILE A 488 14.54 -9.50 -17.49
N GLU A 489 14.96 -9.88 -16.29
CA GLU A 489 15.54 -11.19 -15.96
C GLU A 489 15.53 -11.41 -14.43
N PRO A 490 15.70 -12.66 -13.96
CA PRO A 490 15.98 -12.93 -12.55
C PRO A 490 17.35 -12.37 -12.12
N VAL A 491 17.51 -12.03 -10.83
CA VAL A 491 18.78 -11.55 -10.26
C VAL A 491 19.84 -12.66 -10.24
N TYR A 492 19.41 -13.90 -10.04
CA TYR A 492 20.25 -15.10 -10.02
C TYR A 492 19.75 -16.10 -11.06
N ASN A 493 20.67 -16.73 -11.79
CA ASN A 493 20.32 -17.73 -12.79
C ASN A 493 20.66 -19.12 -12.26
N PHE A 494 19.63 -19.92 -11.96
CA PHE A 494 19.82 -21.30 -11.51
C PHE A 494 20.21 -22.23 -12.67
N ASP A 495 21.22 -23.05 -12.44
CA ASP A 495 21.48 -24.22 -13.27
C ASP A 495 20.46 -25.34 -12.99
N GLU A 496 20.58 -26.47 -13.70
CA GLU A 496 19.66 -27.60 -13.55
C GLU A 496 19.78 -28.26 -12.17
N THR A 497 21.00 -28.43 -11.66
CA THR A 497 21.25 -29.07 -10.35
C THR A 497 20.74 -28.22 -9.19
N GLU A 498 20.96 -26.90 -9.24
CA GLU A 498 20.43 -25.96 -8.25
C GLU A 498 18.90 -25.94 -8.29
N THR A 499 18.29 -26.03 -9.48
CA THR A 499 16.83 -26.10 -9.62
C THR A 499 16.27 -27.38 -8.97
N ASP A 500 16.96 -28.50 -9.10
CA ASP A 500 16.56 -29.76 -8.46
C ASP A 500 16.63 -29.66 -6.93
N ASP A 501 17.71 -29.07 -6.40
CA ASP A 501 17.91 -28.84 -4.96
C ASP A 501 16.92 -27.80 -4.38
N LEU A 502 16.44 -26.86 -5.20
CA LEU A 502 15.34 -25.98 -4.83
C LEU A 502 14.03 -26.75 -4.68
N ASN A 503 13.74 -27.62 -5.64
CA ASN A 503 12.51 -28.39 -5.71
C ASN A 503 12.40 -29.43 -4.59
N ILE A 504 13.49 -30.13 -4.24
CA ILE A 504 13.54 -31.12 -3.16
C ILE A 504 14.83 -30.93 -2.37
N ASP A 505 14.72 -30.39 -1.16
CA ASP A 505 15.85 -30.35 -0.25
C ASP A 505 15.96 -31.67 0.53
N PRO A 506 17.07 -32.43 0.42
CA PRO A 506 17.21 -33.73 1.06
C PRO A 506 17.26 -33.66 2.59
N ASN A 507 17.55 -32.50 3.17
CA ASN A 507 17.68 -32.31 4.62
C ASN A 507 16.44 -31.66 5.23
N ALA A 508 16.00 -30.54 4.66
CA ALA A 508 14.89 -29.75 5.17
C ALA A 508 13.54 -30.23 4.66
N GLY A 509 13.48 -30.87 3.48
CA GLY A 509 12.24 -31.35 2.84
C GLY A 509 11.29 -30.25 2.34
N LYS A 510 11.77 -28.99 2.27
CA LYS A 510 10.98 -27.80 1.93
C LYS A 510 11.29 -27.34 0.52
N SER A 511 10.27 -27.32 -0.35
CA SER A 511 10.41 -26.87 -1.74
C SER A 511 10.45 -25.35 -1.86
N ILE A 512 11.22 -24.89 -2.84
CA ILE A 512 11.28 -23.51 -3.30
C ILE A 512 11.03 -23.51 -4.80
N ASN A 513 10.12 -22.65 -5.27
CA ASN A 513 9.78 -22.56 -6.68
C ASN A 513 10.75 -21.62 -7.39
N ALA A 514 11.43 -22.12 -8.41
CA ALA A 514 12.37 -21.33 -9.20
C ALA A 514 11.64 -20.43 -10.22
N ILE A 515 12.17 -19.24 -10.46
CA ILE A 515 11.87 -18.39 -11.60
C ILE A 515 13.10 -18.38 -12.50
N ARG A 516 12.96 -18.74 -13.77
CA ARG A 516 14.10 -18.98 -14.67
C ARG A 516 13.95 -18.21 -15.98
N ALA A 517 15.06 -17.71 -16.50
CA ALA A 517 15.15 -17.17 -17.84
C ALA A 517 15.43 -18.28 -18.85
N PHE A 518 14.66 -18.30 -19.94
CA PHE A 518 14.83 -19.23 -21.05
C PHE A 518 15.04 -18.47 -22.35
N SER A 519 16.08 -18.84 -23.10
CA SER A 519 16.34 -18.27 -24.43
C SER A 519 15.13 -18.46 -25.35
N GLY A 520 14.64 -17.37 -25.94
CA GLY A 520 13.48 -17.36 -26.83
C GLY A 520 12.11 -17.47 -26.16
N LYS A 521 12.03 -17.67 -24.83
CA LYS A 521 10.75 -17.72 -24.09
C LYS A 521 10.63 -16.66 -22.98
N GLY A 522 11.71 -15.96 -22.66
CA GLY A 522 11.73 -14.94 -21.60
C GLY A 522 11.83 -15.57 -20.21
N THR A 523 11.40 -14.81 -19.19
CA THR A 523 11.44 -15.23 -17.79
C THR A 523 10.14 -15.92 -17.41
N LEU A 524 10.23 -17.19 -17.00
CA LEU A 524 9.08 -18.04 -16.68
C LEU A 524 9.07 -18.42 -15.19
N VAL A 525 7.87 -18.52 -14.63
CA VAL A 525 7.65 -19.22 -13.35
C VAL A 525 7.85 -20.72 -13.58
N TRP A 526 8.81 -21.33 -12.88
CA TRP A 526 9.28 -22.69 -13.14
C TRP A 526 9.16 -23.60 -11.90
N GLY A 527 8.03 -23.49 -11.19
CA GLY A 527 7.68 -24.34 -10.06
C GLY A 527 6.26 -24.01 -9.56
N ALA A 528 5.56 -25.00 -9.00
CA ALA A 528 4.20 -24.83 -8.47
C ALA A 528 3.95 -25.68 -7.20
N ARG A 529 4.99 -25.87 -6.39
CA ARG A 529 4.93 -26.61 -5.13
C ARG A 529 4.59 -25.70 -3.96
N THR A 530 3.94 -26.28 -2.95
CA THR A 530 3.86 -25.69 -1.62
C THR A 530 5.19 -25.93 -0.89
N LEU A 531 5.37 -25.37 0.31
CA LEU A 531 6.53 -25.72 1.14
C LEU A 531 6.52 -27.19 1.57
N ALA A 532 5.37 -27.87 1.54
CA ALA A 532 5.23 -29.29 1.85
C ALA A 532 5.66 -30.17 0.66
N GLY A 533 6.89 -29.97 0.17
CA GLY A 533 7.43 -30.62 -1.02
C GLY A 533 7.43 -32.14 -0.97
N ASN A 534 7.76 -32.70 0.19
CA ASN A 534 7.83 -34.15 0.42
C ASN A 534 6.48 -34.78 0.74
N ASP A 535 5.42 -33.99 0.88
CA ASP A 535 4.06 -34.49 1.07
C ASP A 535 3.54 -35.08 -0.26
N ASN A 536 2.74 -36.14 -0.21
CA ASN A 536 2.17 -36.77 -1.41
C ASN A 536 0.75 -36.27 -1.74
N GLU A 537 0.10 -35.62 -0.79
CA GLU A 537 -1.25 -35.06 -0.88
C GLU A 537 -1.19 -33.56 -1.18
N TRP A 538 -0.40 -32.81 -0.41
CA TRP A 538 -0.38 -31.34 -0.42
C TRP A 538 0.81 -30.71 -1.12
N ARG A 539 1.54 -31.48 -1.94
CA ARG A 539 2.73 -31.02 -2.69
C ARG A 539 2.47 -29.79 -3.54
N TYR A 540 1.29 -29.70 -4.17
CA TYR A 540 1.03 -28.76 -5.25
C TYR A 540 0.13 -27.60 -4.81
N ILE A 541 0.50 -26.38 -5.20
CA ILE A 541 -0.25 -25.18 -4.84
C ILE A 541 -1.66 -25.19 -5.44
N SER A 542 -1.82 -25.66 -6.68
CA SER A 542 -3.14 -25.72 -7.33
C SER A 542 -4.08 -26.69 -6.61
N VAL A 543 -3.56 -27.79 -6.07
CA VAL A 543 -4.36 -28.74 -5.28
C VAL A 543 -4.81 -28.08 -3.98
N ARG A 544 -3.91 -27.49 -3.19
CA ARG A 544 -4.28 -26.85 -1.92
C ARG A 544 -5.25 -25.68 -2.12
N ARG A 545 -5.00 -24.82 -3.12
CA ARG A 545 -5.88 -23.68 -3.42
C ARG A 545 -7.26 -24.11 -3.91
N PHE A 546 -7.35 -25.16 -4.72
CA PHE A 546 -8.63 -25.73 -5.12
C PHE A 546 -9.42 -26.28 -3.91
N PHE A 547 -8.76 -27.00 -3.00
CA PHE A 547 -9.41 -27.46 -1.77
C PHE A 547 -9.92 -26.28 -0.92
N ASN A 548 -9.10 -25.24 -0.69
CA ASN A 548 -9.54 -24.05 0.05
C ASN A 548 -10.80 -23.42 -0.57
N MET A 549 -10.81 -23.25 -1.90
CA MET A 549 -11.95 -22.68 -2.62
C MET A 549 -13.22 -23.54 -2.45
N VAL A 550 -13.11 -24.86 -2.62
CA VAL A 550 -14.26 -25.77 -2.52
C VAL A 550 -14.78 -25.84 -1.08
N GLU A 551 -13.88 -25.95 -0.09
CA GLU A 551 -14.22 -25.96 1.34
C GLU A 551 -14.99 -24.69 1.72
N GLU A 552 -14.51 -23.51 1.34
CA GLU A 552 -15.15 -22.24 1.67
C GLU A 552 -16.46 -22.01 0.91
N SER A 553 -16.52 -22.38 -0.38
CA SER A 553 -17.74 -22.28 -1.19
C SER A 553 -18.87 -23.15 -0.62
N ILE A 554 -18.56 -24.39 -0.25
CA ILE A 554 -19.52 -25.32 0.36
C ILE A 554 -19.95 -24.82 1.73
N LYS A 555 -19.01 -24.36 2.57
CA LYS A 555 -19.32 -23.82 3.90
C LYS A 555 -20.30 -22.65 3.84
N LYS A 556 -20.06 -21.66 2.96
CA LYS A 556 -20.97 -20.52 2.78
C LYS A 556 -22.33 -20.95 2.23
N SER A 557 -22.33 -21.84 1.24
CA SER A 557 -23.56 -22.25 0.54
C SER A 557 -24.43 -23.21 1.34
N THR A 558 -23.88 -23.85 2.37
CA THR A 558 -24.61 -24.74 3.28
C THR A 558 -25.05 -24.04 4.56
N TYR A 559 -24.75 -22.75 4.74
CA TYR A 559 -25.05 -22.01 5.97
C TYR A 559 -26.55 -21.93 6.28
N TRP A 560 -27.41 -21.92 5.26
CA TRP A 560 -28.87 -21.95 5.44
C TRP A 560 -29.36 -23.19 6.19
N ALA A 561 -28.60 -24.30 6.19
CA ALA A 561 -28.98 -25.53 6.88
C ALA A 561 -28.76 -25.45 8.41
N VAL A 562 -28.08 -24.41 8.90
CA VAL A 562 -27.91 -24.18 10.34
C VAL A 562 -29.27 -23.79 10.92
N PHE A 563 -29.68 -24.46 12.01
CA PHE A 563 -31.00 -24.33 12.66
C PHE A 563 -32.21 -24.85 11.85
N GLU A 564 -31.99 -25.53 10.73
CA GLU A 564 -33.04 -26.32 10.07
C GLU A 564 -33.34 -27.61 10.84
N SER A 565 -34.47 -28.24 10.51
CA SER A 565 -34.79 -29.56 11.08
C SER A 565 -33.72 -30.59 10.66
N ASN A 566 -33.07 -31.23 11.64
CA ASN A 566 -32.04 -32.24 11.40
C ASN A 566 -32.67 -33.59 10.97
N ASP A 567 -33.24 -33.61 9.77
CA ASP A 567 -33.94 -34.75 9.19
C ASP A 567 -33.39 -35.16 7.81
N GLY A 568 -33.90 -36.28 7.28
CA GLY A 568 -33.48 -36.79 5.98
C GLY A 568 -33.70 -35.83 4.81
N ASN A 569 -34.66 -34.91 4.88
CA ASN A 569 -34.90 -33.96 3.81
C ASN A 569 -33.78 -32.92 3.75
N THR A 570 -33.36 -32.40 4.90
CA THR A 570 -32.24 -31.46 4.99
C THR A 570 -30.95 -32.11 4.52
N TRP A 571 -30.67 -33.36 4.93
CA TRP A 571 -29.49 -34.11 4.51
C TRP A 571 -29.43 -34.30 2.99
N VAL A 572 -30.54 -34.66 2.36
CA VAL A 572 -30.63 -34.85 0.90
C VAL A 572 -30.40 -33.53 0.15
N LYS A 573 -30.94 -32.41 0.65
CA LYS A 573 -30.73 -31.08 0.04
C LYS A 573 -29.27 -30.65 0.10
N VAL A 574 -28.62 -30.80 1.25
CA VAL A 574 -27.20 -30.47 1.44
C VAL A 574 -26.32 -31.35 0.56
N ARG A 575 -26.55 -32.67 0.58
CA ARG A 575 -25.81 -33.62 -0.27
C ARG A 575 -25.97 -33.28 -1.75
N GLY A 576 -27.21 -33.11 -2.22
CA GLY A 576 -27.51 -32.81 -3.62
C GLY A 576 -26.91 -31.48 -4.09
N SER A 577 -26.89 -30.45 -3.23
CA SER A 577 -26.23 -29.17 -3.52
C SER A 577 -24.73 -29.36 -3.80
N ILE A 578 -24.04 -30.09 -2.92
CA ILE A 578 -22.60 -30.33 -3.03
C ILE A 578 -22.29 -31.24 -4.23
N GLU A 579 -23.05 -32.31 -4.44
CA GLU A 579 -22.88 -33.21 -5.59
C GLU A 579 -23.04 -32.48 -6.92
N ASN A 580 -24.03 -31.58 -7.03
CA ASN A 580 -24.22 -30.78 -8.24
C ASN A 580 -23.04 -29.86 -8.50
N TYR A 581 -22.51 -29.20 -7.46
CA TYR A 581 -21.34 -28.34 -7.58
C TYR A 581 -20.08 -29.09 -8.02
N LEU A 582 -19.76 -30.20 -7.35
CA LEU A 582 -18.60 -31.03 -7.70
C LEU A 582 -18.73 -31.66 -9.08
N THR A 583 -19.96 -31.97 -9.53
CA THR A 583 -20.22 -32.41 -10.90
C THR A 583 -19.88 -31.32 -11.92
N GLN A 584 -20.19 -30.04 -11.63
CA GLN A 584 -19.80 -28.92 -12.49
C GLN A 584 -18.27 -28.80 -12.55
N LYS A 585 -17.59 -28.83 -11.40
CA LYS A 585 -16.12 -28.78 -11.35
C LYS A 585 -15.44 -29.96 -12.04
N TRP A 586 -16.01 -31.15 -11.98
CA TRP A 586 -15.55 -32.28 -12.78
C TRP A 586 -15.70 -32.04 -14.28
N ARG A 587 -16.84 -31.49 -14.75
CA ARG A 587 -17.05 -31.13 -16.16
C ARG A 587 -16.10 -30.05 -16.66
N GLU A 588 -15.69 -29.13 -15.78
CA GLU A 588 -14.67 -28.10 -16.04
C GLU A 588 -13.23 -28.67 -16.07
N GLY A 589 -13.05 -29.95 -15.73
CA GLY A 589 -11.75 -30.63 -15.73
C GLY A 589 -10.92 -30.38 -14.47
N ALA A 590 -11.54 -29.91 -13.38
CA ALA A 590 -10.85 -29.69 -12.11
C ALA A 590 -10.59 -30.99 -11.33
N LEU A 591 -11.47 -31.98 -11.51
CA LEU A 591 -11.41 -33.28 -10.86
C LEU A 591 -11.04 -34.39 -11.85
N ALA A 592 -10.16 -35.30 -11.43
CA ALA A 592 -9.70 -36.44 -12.19
C ALA A 592 -10.65 -37.64 -12.03
N GLY A 593 -10.91 -38.36 -13.12
CA GLY A 593 -11.77 -39.55 -13.13
C GLY A 593 -12.62 -39.59 -14.40
N ALA A 594 -12.85 -40.78 -14.96
CA ALA A 594 -13.65 -40.94 -16.17
C ALA A 594 -15.14 -40.75 -15.88
N THR A 595 -15.56 -40.91 -14.63
CA THR A 595 -16.94 -40.69 -14.17
C THR A 595 -16.96 -39.85 -12.89
N PRO A 596 -18.08 -39.15 -12.58
CA PRO A 596 -18.21 -38.39 -11.32
C PRO A 596 -17.93 -39.23 -10.07
N LYS A 597 -18.31 -40.52 -10.08
CA LYS A 597 -18.13 -41.44 -8.95
C LYS A 597 -16.67 -41.80 -8.67
N GLU A 598 -15.81 -41.74 -9.69
CA GLU A 598 -14.35 -41.88 -9.53
C GLU A 598 -13.72 -40.57 -9.07
N ALA A 599 -14.32 -39.44 -9.44
CA ALA A 599 -13.79 -38.11 -9.20
C ALA A 599 -14.09 -37.56 -7.80
N PHE A 600 -15.27 -37.83 -7.25
CA PHE A 600 -15.65 -37.39 -5.91
C PHE A 600 -16.74 -38.27 -5.29
N PHE A 601 -16.91 -38.13 -3.98
CA PHE A 601 -18.07 -38.66 -3.26
C PHE A 601 -18.58 -37.65 -2.23
N VAL A 602 -19.88 -37.69 -1.95
CA VAL A 602 -20.53 -36.94 -0.87
C VAL A 602 -21.43 -37.89 -0.10
N LYS A 603 -21.17 -38.08 1.19
CA LYS A 603 -21.97 -38.94 2.06
C LYS A 603 -22.60 -38.11 3.17
N CYS A 604 -23.89 -38.32 3.38
CA CYS A 604 -24.64 -37.74 4.49
C CYS A 604 -25.85 -38.62 4.78
N GLY A 605 -25.95 -39.14 6.01
CA GLY A 605 -27.12 -39.88 6.47
C GLY A 605 -26.89 -40.72 7.74
N LEU A 606 -28.00 -41.08 8.40
CA LEU A 606 -28.02 -41.99 9.56
C LEU A 606 -27.52 -43.39 9.15
N GLY A 607 -26.56 -43.93 9.92
CA GLY A 607 -25.91 -45.20 9.62
C GLY A 607 -24.89 -45.15 8.48
N THR A 608 -24.68 -43.96 7.88
CA THR A 608 -23.62 -43.72 6.88
C THR A 608 -22.52 -42.85 7.46
N THR A 609 -22.84 -41.61 7.84
CA THR A 609 -21.89 -40.64 8.43
C THR A 609 -22.30 -40.20 9.83
N MET A 610 -23.52 -40.49 10.24
CA MET A 610 -24.09 -40.08 11.53
C MET A 610 -24.63 -41.28 12.30
N THR A 611 -24.48 -41.23 13.61
CA THR A 611 -25.13 -42.12 14.58
C THR A 611 -26.42 -41.49 15.09
N SER A 612 -27.26 -42.26 15.78
CA SER A 612 -28.44 -41.71 16.47
C SER A 612 -28.04 -40.66 17.51
N GLN A 613 -26.87 -40.80 18.14
CA GLN A 613 -26.35 -39.83 19.10
C GLN A 613 -26.00 -38.50 18.44
N ASP A 614 -25.38 -38.52 17.25
CA ASP A 614 -25.08 -37.29 16.50
C ASP A 614 -26.36 -36.48 16.23
N ILE A 615 -27.46 -37.15 15.88
CA ILE A 615 -28.75 -36.50 15.63
C ILE A 615 -29.31 -35.89 16.93
N LEU A 616 -29.26 -36.62 18.04
CA LEU A 616 -29.72 -36.14 19.35
C LEU A 616 -28.90 -34.94 19.85
N GLU A 617 -27.61 -34.90 19.50
CA GLU A 617 -26.71 -33.78 19.79
C GLU A 617 -26.81 -32.65 18.75
N GLY A 618 -27.70 -32.76 17.76
CA GLY A 618 -27.92 -31.73 16.73
C GLY A 618 -26.79 -31.61 15.71
N ARG A 619 -25.94 -32.64 15.55
CA ARG A 619 -24.84 -32.66 14.58
C ARG A 619 -25.29 -33.24 13.24
N MET A 620 -24.84 -32.62 12.16
CA MET A 620 -25.00 -33.13 10.79
C MET A 620 -23.61 -33.34 10.17
N ASN A 621 -23.18 -34.60 10.05
CA ASN A 621 -21.85 -34.94 9.52
C ASN A 621 -21.95 -35.22 8.01
N VAL A 622 -21.23 -34.46 7.21
CA VAL A 622 -21.10 -34.64 5.75
C VAL A 622 -19.65 -35.00 5.43
N GLU A 623 -19.45 -36.16 4.81
CA GLU A 623 -18.13 -36.63 4.38
C GLU A 623 -17.97 -36.38 2.88
N ILE A 624 -16.93 -35.64 2.49
CA ILE A 624 -16.68 -35.22 1.11
C ILE A 624 -15.26 -35.64 0.74
N GLY A 625 -15.11 -36.37 -0.37
CA GLY A 625 -13.81 -36.69 -0.94
C GLY A 625 -13.76 -36.26 -2.40
N MET A 626 -12.61 -35.75 -2.85
CA MET A 626 -12.40 -35.29 -4.22
C MET A 626 -11.00 -35.60 -4.73
N ALA A 627 -10.90 -36.03 -6.00
CA ALA A 627 -9.65 -36.33 -6.68
C ALA A 627 -9.26 -35.16 -7.58
N VAL A 628 -8.49 -34.19 -7.06
CA VAL A 628 -8.09 -33.00 -7.83
C VAL A 628 -7.01 -33.36 -8.85
N VAL A 629 -7.07 -32.75 -10.04
CA VAL A 629 -6.06 -32.92 -11.08
C VAL A 629 -4.68 -32.46 -10.59
N ARG A 630 -3.65 -33.28 -10.85
CA ARG A 630 -2.25 -32.97 -10.51
C ARG A 630 -1.47 -32.56 -11.77
N PRO A 631 -0.50 -31.65 -11.66
CA PRO A 631 0.34 -31.27 -12.80
C PRO A 631 1.31 -32.40 -13.19
N ALA A 632 1.64 -32.47 -14.48
CA ALA A 632 2.76 -33.27 -14.97
C ALA A 632 4.06 -32.43 -14.94
N GLU A 633 4.92 -32.65 -13.94
CA GLU A 633 6.21 -31.95 -13.80
C GLU A 633 7.33 -32.58 -14.64
N PHE A 634 7.29 -33.90 -14.86
CA PHE A 634 8.35 -34.64 -15.52
C PHE A 634 7.84 -35.34 -16.78
N ILE A 635 8.53 -35.15 -17.90
CA ILE A 635 8.27 -35.86 -19.17
C ILE A 635 9.53 -36.63 -19.52
N ILE A 636 9.47 -37.96 -19.44
CA ILE A 636 10.61 -38.84 -19.73
C ILE A 636 10.41 -39.45 -21.13
N LEU A 637 11.16 -38.97 -22.11
CA LEU A 637 11.16 -39.51 -23.47
C LEU A 637 12.11 -40.71 -23.55
N LYS A 638 11.55 -41.92 -23.69
CA LYS A 638 12.33 -43.15 -23.84
C LYS A 638 12.41 -43.53 -25.32
N PHE A 639 13.55 -43.27 -25.95
CA PHE A 639 13.79 -43.67 -27.33
C PHE A 639 14.25 -45.14 -27.38
N SER A 640 13.65 -45.93 -28.27
CA SER A 640 14.15 -47.25 -28.63
C SER A 640 14.30 -47.33 -30.14
N HIS A 641 15.38 -47.98 -30.60
CA HIS A 641 15.57 -48.25 -32.02
C HIS A 641 14.68 -49.43 -32.41
N LYS A 642 13.59 -49.15 -33.13
CA LYS A 642 12.75 -50.20 -33.71
C LYS A 642 13.38 -50.66 -35.02
N LEU A 643 13.87 -51.91 -35.05
CA LEU A 643 14.33 -52.52 -36.29
C LEU A 643 13.17 -52.59 -37.30
N GLN A 644 13.50 -52.29 -38.55
CA GLN A 644 12.54 -52.28 -39.65
C GLN A 644 11.94 -53.68 -39.80
N THR A 645 10.62 -53.79 -39.60
CA THR A 645 9.88 -55.07 -39.70
C THR A 645 9.32 -55.34 -41.10
N SER A 646 9.57 -54.43 -42.05
CA SER A 646 9.31 -54.57 -43.48
C SER A 646 10.14 -53.58 -44.30
#